data_AF-A0A7W8T3M4-F1
#
_entry.id   AF-A0A7W8T3M4-F1
#
_cell.length_a   1.000
_cell.length_b   1.000
_cell.length_c   1.000
_cell.angle_alpha   90.00
_cell.angle_beta   90.00
_cell.angle_gamma   90.00
#
_symmetry.space_group_name_H-M   'P 1'
#
loop_
_entity.id
_entity.type
_entity.pdbx_description
1 polymer ?
#
loop_
_entity_poly.entity_id
_entity_poly.type
_entity_poly.pdbx_seq_one_letter_code
_entity_poly.pdbx_strand_id
1 'polypeptide(L)'
;MSSVFFDRERIAEWLGERTVAKARSVGAVSNVKWQGDTLSGDVQGSQPGPYLTRVRFRTDGGSPSAEGKCTCPVGRNCKHVAALLLAELDYHDEMDHITQVEDDSDPATSAVFIARRITVPGAPPAPSPSPSPSSSQGVRPELVSWLERFRARARAADAAGKDAARKLDATRKETLAYRLNWSRFHMRHEVVLHRARCDADGMIVEVGDSWGDVEGALLRQPRFVSDEDLSILRGLWLGRSREDLGQFVLRGTSGAETLQKLIATGRLFFDFGIAPGQAGPTPLARAADRLGRIEWEPLADERLRPVLRTEPRASMVLPTEPVWYVDGVANEAGVVPLSLPFQQLPDYLAMPPISLAEAPLVASVLREIAPELPLPPTHDAPAIRVIDVEPVPVLTLNSHALPGAGKGIKTAKTAKAAKAAERKSAAVELAAASFDYDGVSINADSSVTLVPLPRGDVIHIRRRYDAEKKRLLELRRTGLQKVPTRNLHASRLLPDTMLGLPDTDAWSEFVNDAVPDLVAKGWRVTMAPEFRYNVIEIDAIDGTAQQAGDGWFDLEMGIRVGERNVRLEPLLADLFRRDRRWLSGALERIRDDEPIELKTEENKRLRLRADRLKPVVRVLVDLFDSLGGALAEGAPLRVPAVDAGRLDALHDTGRWQFSGDDSIRELARRLQAGPGLREVPVPRGLKAELRGYQHQGLNWMQFLREQDLAGVLADDMGLGKTVQTLAHVLAEKEAGRLTHPALIVVPTTLVHNWREEARRFAPELKVLVLNGPQRKERFEQIGEAELILTTYALLWRDQKVLAEHDYHLLILDEAQYVKNATTKAAQAIRGLRARHRLCLTGTPLENHLGELWSQFDFLLPGFLGSQKDFTRRWRNPIEKNGDDVRRALLARRIRPFMLRRRKDEVAKELPPKTTIVCPVDLEGAQRDLYETVRTAMQHKVRAAVSAQGLARSHIIVLDALLKLRQVCCDPRLVRTASGIADGAATGGGERTMRSAKLELLLSMLPELIEEGRRVLLFSQFTGMLALIAEALDEAAIPYVMLTGDTADRVSPVERFQQGEVPLFLISLKAGGVGLNLTAADTVIHYDPWWNPAAENQATDRAHRLGQDKPVFVYKLIAAGSIEEKIVALQEHKAVLADSILAEDAAGAAKFSDDDLDALFAPMPDIEGAR
;
A
#
# COMPACT_ATOMS: atom_id res chain seq x y z
N MET A 1 8.33 17.59 45.25
CA MET A 1 9.19 18.53 44.50
C MET A 1 10.59 17.96 44.47
N SER A 2 10.89 17.12 43.48
CA SER A 2 12.24 16.58 43.22
C SER A 2 12.97 17.55 42.30
N SER A 3 14.17 17.96 42.69
CA SER A 3 14.85 19.16 42.18
C SER A 3 15.56 18.97 40.82
N VAL A 4 14.80 18.69 39.76
CA VAL A 4 15.29 18.69 38.38
C VAL A 4 14.77 19.94 37.67
N PHE A 5 15.45 21.07 37.83
CA PHE A 5 15.15 22.29 37.08
C PHE A 5 15.57 22.14 35.61
N PHE A 6 14.64 22.39 34.69
CA PHE A 6 14.90 22.49 33.26
C PHE A 6 14.00 23.56 32.65
N ASP A 7 14.54 24.31 31.70
CA ASP A 7 13.87 25.39 30.99
C ASP A 7 13.69 25.03 29.49
N ARG A 8 13.11 25.95 28.71
CA ARG A 8 12.87 25.73 27.29
C ARG A 8 14.17 25.61 26.47
N GLU A 9 15.26 26.26 26.88
CA GLU A 9 16.56 26.15 26.21
C GLU A 9 17.15 24.75 26.44
N ARG A 10 17.12 24.23 27.67
CA ARG A 10 17.55 22.86 28.00
C ARG A 10 16.79 21.78 27.23
N ILE A 11 15.47 21.94 27.07
CA ILE A 11 14.68 21.01 26.24
C ILE A 11 15.11 21.12 24.77
N ALA A 12 15.42 22.33 24.29
CA ALA A 12 15.94 22.54 22.95
C ALA A 12 17.36 21.97 22.76
N GLU A 13 18.23 21.96 23.77
CA GLU A 13 19.50 21.24 23.75
C GLU A 13 19.29 19.72 23.69
N TRP A 14 18.44 19.17 24.57
CA TRP A 14 18.23 17.72 24.68
C TRP A 14 17.50 17.09 23.48
N LEU A 15 16.53 17.81 22.89
CA LEU A 15 15.64 17.29 21.84
C LEU A 15 15.87 17.96 20.47
N GLY A 16 16.63 19.05 20.43
CA GLY A 16 16.77 19.93 19.27
C GLY A 16 15.58 20.89 19.14
N GLU A 17 15.85 22.18 18.95
CA GLU A 17 14.84 23.24 18.69
C GLU A 17 13.74 22.81 17.71
N ARG A 18 14.11 22.11 16.63
CA ARG A 18 13.17 21.66 15.59
C ARG A 18 12.19 20.59 16.06
N THR A 19 12.50 19.85 17.12
CA THR A 19 11.60 18.90 17.78
C THR A 19 10.67 19.64 18.75
N VAL A 20 11.22 20.59 19.50
CA VAL A 20 10.49 21.48 20.43
C VAL A 20 9.46 22.33 19.67
N ALA A 21 9.85 22.96 18.56
CA ALA A 21 8.95 23.69 17.67
C ALA A 21 7.81 22.82 17.11
N LYS A 22 8.06 21.52 16.87
CA LYS A 22 7.02 20.57 16.45
C LYS A 22 6.07 20.16 17.57
N ALA A 23 6.46 20.30 18.84
CA ALA A 23 5.60 19.97 19.98
C ALA A 23 4.33 20.83 20.01
N ARG A 24 4.41 22.10 19.58
CA ARG A 24 3.26 23.00 19.39
C ARG A 24 2.18 22.48 18.42
N SER A 25 2.49 21.46 17.62
CA SER A 25 1.56 20.80 16.67
C SER A 25 1.05 19.44 17.19
N VAL A 26 1.14 19.20 18.49
CA VAL A 26 0.67 17.99 19.18
C VAL A 26 -0.62 18.34 19.92
N GLY A 27 -1.53 17.38 20.07
CA GLY A 27 -2.75 17.56 20.84
C GLY A 27 -2.49 17.57 22.35
N ALA A 28 -3.58 17.65 23.13
CA ALA A 28 -3.53 17.76 24.58
C ALA A 28 -2.62 16.71 25.26
N VAL A 29 -1.88 17.17 26.27
CA VAL A 29 -1.14 16.34 27.22
C VAL A 29 -2.04 16.13 28.45
N SER A 30 -2.07 14.92 28.98
CA SER A 30 -2.94 14.54 30.11
C SER A 30 -2.28 13.49 31.00
N ASN A 31 -2.85 13.24 32.19
CA ASN A 31 -2.36 12.26 33.16
C ASN A 31 -0.88 12.43 33.56
N VAL A 32 -0.37 13.67 33.57
CA VAL A 32 1.04 13.95 33.88
C VAL A 32 1.34 13.63 35.34
N LYS A 33 2.38 12.80 35.58
CA LYS A 33 2.77 12.28 36.89
C LYS A 33 4.27 12.08 37.00
N TRP A 34 4.84 12.55 38.11
CA TRP A 34 6.20 12.24 38.55
C TRP A 34 6.28 10.97 39.39
N GLN A 35 7.32 10.18 39.16
CA GLN A 35 7.76 9.08 40.02
C GLN A 35 9.29 9.13 40.12
N GLY A 36 9.80 9.72 41.21
CA GLY A 36 11.24 9.87 41.43
C GLY A 36 11.93 10.74 40.37
N ASP A 37 12.88 10.16 39.65
CA ASP A 37 13.65 10.77 38.55
C ASP A 37 12.91 10.77 37.20
N THR A 38 11.64 10.34 37.18
CA THR A 38 10.93 9.99 35.95
C THR A 38 9.57 10.69 35.86
N LEU A 39 9.38 11.48 34.80
CA LEU A 39 8.12 12.10 34.41
C LEU A 39 7.38 11.19 33.41
N SER A 40 6.05 11.11 33.49
CA SER A 40 5.24 10.39 32.49
C SER A 40 3.87 11.02 32.28
N GLY A 41 3.29 10.83 31.09
CA GLY A 41 1.97 11.34 30.73
C GLY A 41 1.50 10.85 29.36
N ASP A 42 0.22 11.04 29.08
CA ASP A 42 -0.46 10.63 27.84
C ASP A 42 -0.60 11.82 26.89
N VAL A 43 -0.07 11.68 25.67
CA VAL A 43 0.07 12.79 24.72
C VAL A 43 -0.71 12.51 23.44
N GLN A 44 -1.73 13.32 23.15
CA GLN A 44 -2.60 13.12 22.00
C GLN A 44 -1.87 13.40 20.68
N GLY A 45 -1.67 12.36 19.87
CA GLY A 45 -1.02 12.46 18.56
C GLY A 45 -2.00 12.40 17.39
N SER A 46 -1.48 12.05 16.22
CA SER A 46 -2.26 11.86 14.98
C SER A 46 -2.92 10.49 14.84
N GLN A 47 -3.00 9.71 15.92
CA GLN A 47 -3.71 8.43 16.00
C GLN A 47 -4.93 8.58 16.93
N PRO A 48 -5.97 7.73 16.82
CA PRO A 48 -7.19 7.88 17.63
C PRO A 48 -6.98 7.80 19.14
N GLY A 49 -5.97 7.07 19.61
CA GLY A 49 -5.58 7.00 21.02
C GLY A 49 -4.31 7.82 21.33
N PRO A 50 -4.15 8.34 22.55
CA PRO A 50 -2.97 9.09 22.96
C PRO A 50 -1.73 8.19 23.10
N TYR A 51 -0.56 8.77 22.91
CA TYR A 51 0.72 8.08 23.09
C TYR A 51 1.23 8.22 24.52
N LEU A 52 1.32 7.11 25.24
CA LEU A 52 2.04 7.05 26.51
C LEU A 52 3.50 7.46 26.31
N THR A 53 3.94 8.43 27.10
CA THR A 53 5.24 9.10 27.01
C THR A 53 5.89 9.17 28.40
N ARG A 54 7.21 8.97 28.46
CA ARG A 54 7.98 8.93 29.71
C ARG A 54 9.38 9.50 29.51
N VAL A 55 9.84 10.33 30.43
CA VAL A 55 11.18 10.93 30.43
C VAL A 55 11.86 10.59 31.75
N ARG A 56 13.06 10.01 31.70
CA ARG A 56 13.92 9.85 32.88
C ARG A 56 15.04 10.87 32.84
N PHE A 57 15.28 11.51 33.97
CA PHE A 57 16.37 12.44 34.19
C PHE A 57 17.53 11.76 34.90
N ARG A 58 18.76 12.20 34.62
CA ARG A 58 19.97 11.80 35.36
C ARG A 58 20.76 13.03 35.78
N THR A 59 21.28 13.00 37.00
CA THR A 59 21.96 14.11 37.68
C THR A 59 23.22 13.60 38.39
N ASP A 60 24.09 12.94 37.63
CA ASP A 60 25.24 12.20 38.13
C ASP A 60 26.47 13.14 38.19
N GLY A 61 26.34 14.27 38.90
CA GLY A 61 27.40 15.27 39.11
C GLY A 61 27.78 16.15 37.90
N GLY A 62 27.29 15.84 36.70
CA GLY A 62 27.49 16.64 35.48
C GLY A 62 26.21 17.34 35.00
N SER A 63 26.25 17.91 33.78
CA SER A 63 25.09 18.54 33.15
C SER A 63 23.88 17.58 33.11
N PRO A 64 22.71 17.97 33.65
CA PRO A 64 21.52 17.14 33.65
C PRO A 64 21.15 16.67 32.23
N SER A 65 20.77 15.40 32.11
CA SER A 65 20.37 14.81 30.84
C SER A 65 19.01 14.13 30.96
N ALA A 66 18.21 14.22 29.89
CA ALA A 66 16.87 13.64 29.81
C ALA A 66 16.80 12.58 28.69
N GLU A 67 16.45 11.35 29.03
CA GLU A 67 16.16 10.28 28.06
C GLU A 67 14.64 10.06 27.96
N GLY A 68 14.04 10.55 26.88
CA GLY A 68 12.62 10.42 26.60
C GLY A 68 12.27 9.21 25.72
N LYS A 69 11.27 8.44 26.13
CA LYS A 69 10.66 7.33 25.40
C LYS A 69 9.17 7.60 25.18
N CYS A 70 8.66 7.21 24.02
CA CYS A 70 7.26 7.41 23.65
C CYS A 70 6.78 6.23 22.80
N THR A 71 5.53 5.83 22.98
CA THR A 71 4.87 4.75 22.21
C THR A 71 4.59 5.12 20.74
N CYS A 72 4.83 6.36 20.32
CA CYS A 72 4.71 6.75 18.92
C CYS A 72 5.81 6.12 18.03
N PRO A 73 5.64 6.08 16.69
CA PRO A 73 6.60 5.46 15.77
C PRO A 73 8.02 6.06 15.78
N VAL A 74 8.22 7.25 16.38
CA VAL A 74 9.54 7.89 16.54
C VAL A 74 10.30 7.30 17.75
N GLY A 75 9.60 6.69 18.71
CA GLY A 75 10.15 5.88 19.80
C GLY A 75 10.87 6.64 20.93
N ARG A 76 11.77 7.59 20.60
CA ARG A 76 12.58 8.34 21.57
C ARG A 76 12.71 9.82 21.20
N ASN A 77 12.91 10.68 22.21
CA ASN A 77 13.19 12.12 22.08
C ASN A 77 12.36 12.83 20.99
N CYS A 78 11.08 12.49 20.90
CA CYS A 78 10.19 12.89 19.82
C CYS A 78 9.37 14.14 20.15
N LYS A 79 8.55 14.64 19.20
CA LYS A 79 7.69 15.81 19.47
C LYS A 79 6.68 15.60 20.60
N HIS A 80 6.30 14.36 20.92
CA HIS A 80 5.43 14.04 22.06
C HIS A 80 6.20 14.07 23.39
N VAL A 81 7.49 13.68 23.39
CA VAL A 81 8.40 13.87 24.54
C VAL A 81 8.60 15.35 24.81
N ALA A 82 8.85 16.14 23.75
CA ALA A 82 8.95 17.59 23.86
C ALA A 82 7.63 18.22 24.37
N ALA A 83 6.47 17.75 23.89
CA ALA A 83 5.18 18.23 24.39
C ALA A 83 4.95 17.90 25.87
N LEU A 84 5.32 16.70 26.34
CA LEU A 84 5.21 16.35 27.77
C LEU A 84 6.10 17.23 28.65
N LEU A 85 7.35 17.49 28.23
CA LEU A 85 8.26 18.35 28.99
C LEU A 85 7.86 19.83 28.95
N LEU A 86 7.35 20.30 27.81
CA LEU A 86 6.82 21.66 27.70
C LEU A 86 5.54 21.83 28.51
N ALA A 87 4.64 20.86 28.55
CA ALA A 87 3.41 20.96 29.34
C ALA A 87 3.69 20.97 30.85
N GLU A 88 4.72 20.23 31.31
CA GLU A 88 5.17 20.31 32.70
C GLU A 88 5.81 21.67 33.03
N LEU A 89 6.55 22.24 32.08
CA LEU A 89 7.08 23.61 32.19
C LEU A 89 5.98 24.66 32.15
N ASP A 90 5.03 24.57 31.23
CA ASP A 90 3.90 25.50 31.12
C ASP A 90 3.04 25.45 32.39
N TYR A 91 2.87 24.28 33.02
CA TYR A 91 2.21 24.12 34.32
C TYR A 91 3.01 24.73 35.50
N HIS A 92 4.34 24.67 35.45
CA HIS A 92 5.21 25.34 36.42
C HIS A 92 5.28 26.87 36.20
N ASP A 93 5.39 27.32 34.95
CA ASP A 93 5.35 28.72 34.51
C ASP A 93 4.00 29.36 34.89
N GLU A 94 2.86 28.64 34.77
CA GLU A 94 1.54 29.11 35.24
C GLU A 94 1.45 29.21 36.77
N MET A 95 2.19 28.38 37.52
CA MET A 95 2.30 28.53 38.98
C MET A 95 3.24 29.67 39.39
N ASP A 96 4.33 29.92 38.65
CA ASP A 96 5.27 31.01 38.93
C ASP A 96 4.76 32.38 38.44
N HIS A 97 3.88 32.43 37.42
CA HIS A 97 3.15 33.64 36.99
C HIS A 97 2.08 34.12 37.99
N ILE A 98 1.78 33.36 39.04
CA ILE A 98 1.02 33.86 40.21
C ILE A 98 1.91 34.76 41.09
N THR A 99 3.23 34.84 40.83
CA THR A 99 4.23 35.43 41.75
C THR A 99 5.18 36.49 41.20
N GLN A 100 5.06 36.93 39.93
CA GLN A 100 5.80 38.13 39.47
C GLN A 100 5.14 38.87 38.28
N VAL A 101 5.15 40.20 38.38
CA VAL A 101 4.57 41.23 37.48
C VAL A 101 5.62 42.34 37.32
N GLU A 102 5.46 43.23 36.32
CA GLU A 102 6.32 44.40 35.99
C GLU A 102 7.58 44.01 35.17
N ASP A 103 7.99 44.69 34.09
CA ASP A 103 7.66 46.04 33.58
C ASP A 103 7.75 46.14 32.02
N ASP A 104 7.38 47.29 31.43
CA ASP A 104 6.77 47.44 30.08
C ASP A 104 7.63 48.08 28.94
N SER A 105 7.10 48.10 27.70
CA SER A 105 7.22 49.09 26.59
C SER A 105 7.57 48.63 25.14
N ASP A 106 6.84 49.22 24.18
CA ASP A 106 6.65 48.94 22.71
C ASP A 106 7.36 50.06 21.84
N PRO A 107 7.11 50.39 20.53
CA PRO A 107 6.40 49.72 19.40
C PRO A 107 7.01 49.81 17.95
N ALA A 108 6.54 48.92 17.03
CA ALA A 108 6.19 49.13 15.58
C ALA A 108 7.26 49.63 14.52
N THR A 109 7.15 49.55 13.16
CA THR A 109 6.19 49.01 12.15
C THR A 109 6.81 48.85 10.72
N SER A 110 6.25 47.96 9.86
CA SER A 110 6.04 48.06 8.36
C SER A 110 7.22 48.25 7.34
N ALA A 111 7.11 48.03 6.01
CA ALA A 111 6.38 47.06 5.14
C ALA A 111 6.73 47.25 3.61
N VAL A 112 7.02 46.14 2.86
CA VAL A 112 6.70 45.82 1.42
C VAL A 112 7.07 46.78 0.24
N PHE A 113 7.54 46.25 -0.94
CA PHE A 113 6.94 46.41 -2.32
C PHE A 113 7.81 46.04 -3.57
N ILE A 114 7.22 45.21 -4.47
CA ILE A 114 7.28 45.15 -5.99
C ILE A 114 8.63 45.02 -6.77
N ALA A 115 8.67 44.69 -8.09
CA ALA A 115 8.22 43.53 -8.92
C ALA A 115 8.47 43.77 -10.44
N ARG A 116 8.50 42.69 -11.26
CA ARG A 116 8.50 42.60 -12.77
C ARG A 116 9.78 43.00 -13.54
N ARG A 117 10.01 42.60 -14.82
CA ARG A 117 9.83 41.35 -15.66
C ARG A 117 10.42 41.63 -17.08
N ILE A 118 10.47 40.63 -18.00
CA ILE A 118 10.70 40.72 -19.49
C ILE A 118 12.19 40.83 -19.92
N THR A 119 12.79 40.10 -20.90
CA THR A 119 12.45 38.93 -21.76
C THR A 119 13.72 38.17 -22.24
N VAL A 120 13.54 37.01 -22.90
CA VAL A 120 14.54 36.00 -23.32
C VAL A 120 14.23 35.57 -24.78
N PRO A 121 15.18 35.49 -25.76
CA PRO A 121 16.09 34.32 -25.89
C PRO A 121 17.47 34.55 -26.61
N GLY A 122 18.28 33.47 -26.71
CA GLY A 122 19.45 33.35 -27.62
C GLY A 122 20.44 32.24 -27.19
N ALA A 123 20.73 31.27 -28.07
CA ALA A 123 21.71 30.17 -27.91
C ALA A 123 22.02 29.56 -29.31
N PRO A 124 23.01 28.67 -29.51
CA PRO A 124 24.11 28.18 -28.64
C PRO A 124 25.45 28.83 -29.14
N PRO A 125 26.67 28.23 -29.27
CA PRO A 125 27.26 26.91 -28.90
C PRO A 125 28.51 27.00 -27.97
N ALA A 126 29.24 25.88 -27.85
CA ALA A 126 30.59 25.77 -27.26
C ALA A 126 31.69 25.83 -28.37
N PRO A 127 32.99 25.94 -28.02
CA PRO A 127 33.75 24.73 -27.67
C PRO A 127 34.78 24.89 -26.53
N SER A 128 35.24 23.76 -25.99
CA SER A 128 36.47 23.64 -25.20
C SER A 128 37.72 23.66 -26.10
N PRO A 129 38.90 23.99 -25.53
CA PRO A 129 39.94 22.96 -25.54
C PRO A 129 40.82 22.92 -24.26
N SER A 130 41.32 21.73 -23.94
CA SER A 130 42.55 21.54 -23.16
C SER A 130 43.77 21.71 -24.10
N PRO A 131 44.97 22.06 -23.60
CA PRO A 131 45.89 20.98 -23.19
C PRO A 131 46.83 21.30 -21.99
N SER A 132 47.47 20.24 -21.50
CA SER A 132 48.62 20.18 -20.57
C SER A 132 49.96 20.57 -21.29
N PRO A 133 51.17 20.68 -20.65
CA PRO A 133 51.61 20.10 -19.36
C PRO A 133 52.61 20.90 -18.45
N SER A 134 52.94 20.28 -17.31
CA SER A 134 54.22 20.31 -16.53
C SER A 134 54.79 21.55 -15.80
N SER A 135 55.11 21.30 -14.52
CA SER A 135 56.31 21.72 -13.73
C SER A 135 56.52 23.16 -13.18
N SER A 136 56.22 23.28 -11.87
CA SER A 136 57.21 23.56 -10.79
C SER A 136 57.26 24.94 -10.07
N GLN A 137 57.56 24.83 -8.77
CA GLN A 137 58.16 25.79 -7.82
C GLN A 137 57.39 27.04 -7.35
N GLY A 138 56.97 26.98 -6.07
CA GLY A 138 56.67 28.12 -5.20
C GLY A 138 56.52 27.64 -3.75
N VAL A 139 57.36 28.12 -2.83
CA VAL A 139 57.32 27.72 -1.40
C VAL A 139 56.25 28.54 -0.66
N ARG A 140 55.42 27.88 0.16
CA ARG A 140 54.33 28.53 0.90
C ARG A 140 54.86 29.49 1.98
N PRO A 141 54.30 30.72 2.13
CA PRO A 141 54.70 31.70 3.15
C PRO A 141 54.65 31.18 4.60
N GLU A 142 53.73 30.26 4.88
CA GLU A 142 53.58 29.58 6.17
C GLU A 142 54.86 28.85 6.61
N LEU A 143 55.57 28.23 5.65
CA LEU A 143 56.80 27.49 5.92
C LEU A 143 57.95 28.44 6.26
N VAL A 144 58.02 29.62 5.63
CA VAL A 144 59.01 30.66 5.93
C VAL A 144 58.81 31.19 7.35
N SER A 145 57.55 31.46 7.74
CA SER A 145 57.22 31.87 9.11
C SER A 145 57.53 30.81 10.17
N TRP A 146 57.48 29.51 9.81
CA TRP A 146 57.91 28.43 10.69
C TRP A 146 59.44 28.33 10.77
N LEU A 147 60.15 28.45 9.64
CA LEU A 147 61.61 28.39 9.55
C LEU A 147 62.32 29.53 10.29
N GLU A 148 61.77 30.76 10.27
CA GLU A 148 62.30 31.86 11.09
C GLU A 148 62.13 31.60 12.60
N ARG A 149 60.98 31.04 13.02
CA ARG A 149 60.75 30.58 14.41
C ARG A 149 61.54 29.32 14.79
N PHE A 150 62.17 28.65 13.83
CA PHE A 150 63.11 27.54 14.05
C PHE A 150 64.54 28.09 14.19
N ARG A 151 64.96 29.01 13.30
CA ARG A 151 66.25 29.72 13.39
C ARG A 151 66.41 30.52 14.69
N ALA A 152 65.35 31.16 15.18
CA ALA A 152 65.36 31.88 16.45
C ALA A 152 65.61 30.95 17.67
N ARG A 153 65.30 29.65 17.58
CA ARG A 153 65.58 28.66 18.63
C ARG A 153 66.91 27.93 18.44
N ALA A 154 67.34 27.71 17.20
CA ALA A 154 68.65 27.13 16.90
C ALA A 154 69.85 28.01 17.32
N ARG A 155 69.67 29.33 17.43
CA ARG A 155 70.72 30.27 17.89
C ARG A 155 70.85 30.40 19.42
N ALA A 156 70.03 29.69 20.20
CA ALA A 156 70.10 29.71 21.66
C ALA A 156 70.84 28.49 22.26
N ALA A 157 71.42 27.62 21.43
CA ALA A 157 72.07 26.37 21.84
C ALA A 157 73.61 26.38 21.74
N ASP A 158 74.24 27.50 21.36
CA ASP A 158 75.70 27.69 21.32
C ASP A 158 76.13 28.77 22.32
N ALA A 159 75.93 28.51 23.61
CA ALA A 159 76.49 29.32 24.71
C ALA A 159 76.53 28.53 26.03
N ALA A 160 77.36 27.48 26.10
CA ALA A 160 77.73 26.90 27.40
C ALA A 160 78.67 27.86 28.14
N GLY A 161 78.17 28.60 29.15
CA GLY A 161 78.97 29.69 29.73
C GLY A 161 78.45 30.41 30.97
N LYS A 162 78.20 29.66 32.06
CA LYS A 162 77.98 30.16 33.44
C LYS A 162 76.69 30.99 33.69
N ASP A 163 76.40 31.15 34.99
CA ASP A 163 75.36 32.01 35.58
C ASP A 163 73.89 31.70 35.23
N ALA A 164 73.43 30.53 35.68
CA ALA A 164 72.02 30.28 36.01
C ALA A 164 71.82 29.99 37.53
N ALA A 165 72.66 30.57 38.38
CA ALA A 165 72.38 30.62 39.80
C ALA A 165 71.26 31.66 40.06
N ARG A 166 70.21 31.22 40.76
CA ARG A 166 69.29 32.09 41.52
C ARG A 166 68.40 33.05 40.70
N LYS A 167 67.38 32.48 40.05
CA LYS A 167 66.04 33.09 40.03
C LYS A 167 64.97 32.00 40.23
N LEU A 168 64.82 31.58 41.49
CA LEU A 168 63.64 30.81 41.88
C LEU A 168 62.40 31.69 41.66
N ASP A 169 61.41 31.18 40.93
CA ASP A 169 60.03 31.65 41.03
C ASP A 169 59.43 31.08 42.33
N ALA A 170 59.93 31.63 43.45
CA ALA A 170 59.63 31.18 44.80
C ALA A 170 58.19 31.52 45.19
N THR A 171 57.23 30.77 44.65
CA THR A 171 55.84 30.62 45.14
C THR A 171 55.02 29.55 44.40
N ARG A 172 55.61 28.73 43.51
CA ARG A 172 54.92 27.54 42.97
C ARG A 172 54.76 26.48 44.07
N LYS A 173 53.62 26.56 44.78
CA LYS A 173 53.21 25.54 45.76
C LYS A 173 52.98 24.16 45.12
N GLU A 174 52.84 24.07 43.80
CA GLU A 174 52.53 22.84 43.10
C GLU A 174 53.33 22.68 41.79
N THR A 175 53.62 21.43 41.44
CA THR A 175 54.37 21.00 40.25
C THR A 175 53.78 19.72 39.65
N LEU A 176 54.36 19.24 38.54
CA LEU A 176 54.14 17.86 38.06
C LEU A 176 55.11 16.86 38.69
N ALA A 177 54.56 15.74 39.14
CA ALA A 177 55.27 14.52 39.48
C ALA A 177 54.95 13.42 38.47
N TYR A 178 55.93 12.58 38.15
CA TYR A 178 55.81 11.53 37.16
C TYR A 178 55.96 10.17 37.83
N ARG A 179 55.04 9.24 37.59
CA ARG A 179 55.13 7.86 38.06
C ARG A 179 55.36 6.92 36.89
N LEU A 180 56.36 6.04 37.01
CA LEU A 180 56.52 4.89 36.11
C LEU A 180 55.82 3.66 36.74
N ASN A 181 54.81 3.11 36.08
CA ASN A 181 54.05 1.96 36.58
C ASN A 181 53.87 0.87 35.51
N TRP A 182 53.29 -0.27 35.91
CA TRP A 182 52.86 -1.34 35.00
C TRP A 182 51.36 -1.28 34.77
N SER A 183 50.94 -1.13 33.52
CA SER A 183 49.54 -1.17 33.13
C SER A 183 49.04 -2.61 33.11
N ARG A 184 48.20 -3.01 34.08
CA ARG A 184 47.57 -4.34 34.08
C ARG A 184 46.62 -4.56 32.90
N PHE A 185 46.11 -3.48 32.30
CA PHE A 185 45.20 -3.54 31.15
C PHE A 185 45.96 -3.65 29.83
N HIS A 186 47.02 -2.87 29.64
CA HIS A 186 47.81 -2.87 28.40
C HIS A 186 49.03 -3.80 28.42
N MET A 187 49.33 -4.43 29.55
CA MET A 187 50.50 -5.33 29.76
C MET A 187 51.83 -4.70 29.32
N ARG A 188 52.03 -3.42 29.65
CA ARG A 188 53.23 -2.62 29.33
C ARG A 188 53.47 -1.55 30.38
N HIS A 189 54.67 -0.99 30.39
CA HIS A 189 55.03 0.13 31.26
C HIS A 189 54.50 1.46 30.70
N GLU A 190 53.95 2.30 31.58
CA GLU A 190 53.43 3.62 31.22
C GLU A 190 53.88 4.70 32.23
N VAL A 191 53.89 5.96 31.78
CA VAL A 191 54.18 7.13 32.60
C VAL A 191 52.86 7.82 32.92
N VAL A 192 52.49 7.80 34.20
CA VAL A 192 51.31 8.48 34.73
C VAL A 192 51.75 9.82 35.34
N LEU A 193 51.07 10.90 34.97
CA LEU A 193 51.33 12.22 35.54
C LEU A 193 50.42 12.48 36.73
N HIS A 194 50.97 13.16 37.73
CA HIS A 194 50.28 13.59 38.94
C HIS A 194 50.57 15.06 39.23
N ARG A 195 49.61 15.76 39.83
CA ARG A 195 49.84 17.09 40.42
C ARG A 195 50.35 16.91 41.85
N ALA A 196 51.47 17.53 42.18
CA ALA A 196 52.13 17.37 43.47
C ALA A 196 52.39 18.73 44.15
N ARG A 197 52.42 18.75 45.49
CA ARG A 197 52.77 19.93 46.29
C ARG A 197 54.25 19.89 46.65
N CYS A 198 54.93 21.04 46.52
CA CYS A 198 56.33 21.20 46.89
C CYS A 198 56.50 21.98 48.20
N ASP A 199 57.61 21.73 48.89
CA ASP A 199 58.12 22.58 49.97
C ASP A 199 58.89 23.81 49.43
N ALA A 200 59.54 24.54 50.34
CA ALA A 200 60.29 25.75 50.01
C ALA A 200 61.57 25.50 49.20
N ASP A 201 62.11 24.28 49.26
CA ASP A 201 63.31 23.86 48.53
C ASP A 201 62.96 23.17 47.19
N GLY A 202 61.66 23.03 46.89
CA GLY A 202 61.13 22.46 45.66
C GLY A 202 60.90 20.95 45.71
N MET A 203 61.17 20.30 46.84
CA MET A 203 60.98 18.86 47.01
C MET A 203 59.49 18.52 47.12
N ILE A 204 59.09 17.43 46.49
CA ILE A 204 57.69 16.95 46.52
C ILE A 204 57.39 16.34 47.90
N VAL A 205 56.41 16.92 48.60
CA VAL A 205 55.98 16.49 49.93
C VAL A 205 54.61 15.79 49.93
N GLU A 206 53.76 16.07 48.94
CA GLU A 206 52.43 15.46 48.81
C GLU A 206 52.11 15.27 47.33
N VAL A 207 51.60 14.09 46.94
CA VAL A 207 51.21 13.79 45.56
C VAL A 207 49.70 13.56 45.51
N GLY A 208 49.01 14.34 44.68
CA GLY A 208 47.57 14.24 44.47
C GLY A 208 47.18 13.32 43.31
N ASP A 209 45.94 13.48 42.86
CA ASP A 209 45.35 12.66 41.80
C ASP A 209 46.10 12.73 40.46
N SER A 210 45.87 11.71 39.64
CA SER A 210 46.40 11.67 38.28
C SER A 210 45.85 12.82 37.43
N TRP A 211 46.72 13.41 36.62
CA TRP A 211 46.42 14.49 35.70
C TRP A 211 46.71 14.09 34.25
N GLY A 212 45.83 14.46 33.31
CA GLY A 212 45.89 13.96 31.92
C GLY A 212 45.67 14.99 30.80
N ASP A 213 45.43 16.27 31.10
CA ASP A 213 45.13 17.31 30.10
C ASP A 213 46.41 17.86 29.43
N VAL A 214 47.13 16.98 28.75
CA VAL A 214 48.37 17.33 28.06
C VAL A 214 48.11 18.16 26.81
N GLU A 215 47.00 17.94 26.09
CA GLU A 215 46.64 18.74 24.92
C GLU A 215 46.33 20.19 25.31
N GLY A 216 45.50 20.39 26.35
CA GLY A 216 45.23 21.71 26.92
C GLY A 216 46.50 22.39 27.42
N ALA A 217 47.40 21.67 28.09
CA ALA A 217 48.65 22.24 28.58
C ALA A 217 49.65 22.62 27.48
N LEU A 218 49.69 21.89 26.36
CA LEU A 218 50.51 22.21 25.20
C LEU A 218 49.98 23.43 24.41
N LEU A 219 48.67 23.65 24.43
CA LEU A 219 48.02 24.85 23.87
C LEU A 219 48.12 26.06 24.81
N ARG A 220 47.97 25.86 26.12
CA ARG A 220 48.01 26.89 27.16
C ARG A 220 48.60 26.35 28.46
N GLN A 221 49.87 26.68 28.70
CA GLN A 221 50.64 26.25 29.88
C GLN A 221 49.95 26.60 31.21
N PRO A 222 49.60 25.60 32.06
CA PRO A 222 49.08 25.84 33.40
C PRO A 222 50.16 26.36 34.35
N ARG A 223 49.76 27.09 35.40
CA ARG A 223 50.70 27.72 36.36
C ARG A 223 51.63 26.75 37.10
N PHE A 224 51.25 25.47 37.23
CA PHE A 224 52.05 24.42 37.88
C PHE A 224 52.97 23.66 36.91
N VAL A 225 52.91 23.94 35.60
CA VAL A 225 53.73 23.30 34.56
C VAL A 225 54.88 24.24 34.18
N SER A 226 56.12 23.77 34.28
CA SER A 226 57.33 24.52 33.90
C SER A 226 57.65 24.37 32.41
N ASP A 227 58.61 25.15 31.92
CA ASP A 227 59.09 25.04 30.52
C ASP A 227 59.87 23.72 30.29
N GLU A 228 60.52 23.21 31.34
CA GLU A 228 61.10 21.86 31.36
C GLU A 228 60.00 20.80 31.20
N ASP A 229 58.91 20.91 31.96
CA ASP A 229 57.77 19.99 31.87
C ASP A 229 57.13 20.04 30.47
N LEU A 230 57.00 21.22 29.85
CA LEU A 230 56.50 21.34 28.47
C LEU A 230 57.40 20.58 27.46
N SER A 231 58.70 20.48 27.70
CA SER A 231 59.61 19.68 26.86
C SER A 231 59.31 18.19 26.99
N ILE A 232 59.11 17.71 28.22
CA ILE A 232 58.76 16.32 28.55
C ILE A 232 57.37 15.98 28.00
N LEU A 233 56.37 16.83 28.22
CA LEU A 233 55.00 16.67 27.72
C LEU A 233 54.95 16.58 26.20
N ARG A 234 55.77 17.36 25.47
CA ARG A 234 55.90 17.23 24.01
C ARG A 234 56.50 15.89 23.60
N GLY A 235 57.53 15.42 24.30
CA GLY A 235 58.14 14.10 24.05
C GLY A 235 57.14 12.96 24.24
N LEU A 236 56.44 12.96 25.38
CA LEU A 236 55.39 11.99 25.69
C LEU A 236 54.22 12.05 24.69
N TRP A 237 53.79 13.25 24.27
CA TRP A 237 52.72 13.43 23.29
C TRP A 237 53.10 12.96 21.88
N LEU A 238 54.31 13.29 21.41
CA LEU A 238 54.83 12.83 20.11
C LEU A 238 55.09 11.32 20.07
N GLY A 239 55.33 10.69 21.21
CA GLY A 239 55.51 9.24 21.33
C GLY A 239 54.24 8.40 21.29
N ARG A 240 53.03 9.00 21.23
CA ARG A 240 51.76 8.27 21.25
C ARG A 240 51.42 7.59 19.92
N SER A 241 51.09 6.30 19.99
CA SER A 241 50.32 5.58 18.97
C SER A 241 48.81 5.78 19.16
N ARG A 242 48.03 5.53 18.10
CA ARG A 242 46.55 5.40 18.19
C ARG A 242 46.10 4.29 19.14
N GLU A 243 46.97 3.32 19.41
CA GLU A 243 46.74 2.17 20.28
C GLU A 243 47.03 2.44 21.77
N ASP A 244 47.47 3.65 22.12
CA ASP A 244 47.88 3.98 23.50
C ASP A 244 46.73 4.51 24.37
N LEU A 245 45.50 4.62 23.83
CA LEU A 245 44.23 4.88 24.56
C LEU A 245 44.28 6.02 25.61
N GLY A 246 45.12 7.04 25.39
CA GLY A 246 45.26 8.18 26.31
C GLY A 246 46.31 8.01 27.41
N GLN A 247 47.18 6.99 27.33
CA GLN A 247 48.35 6.80 28.19
C GLN A 247 49.66 7.25 27.51
N PHE A 248 50.79 7.15 28.22
CA PHE A 248 52.11 7.53 27.71
C PHE A 248 53.12 6.39 27.87
N VAL A 249 53.44 5.72 26.77
CA VAL A 249 54.36 4.56 26.74
C VAL A 249 55.73 5.02 26.22
N LEU A 250 56.80 4.66 26.92
CA LEU A 250 58.17 4.94 26.48
C LEU A 250 58.64 3.84 25.52
N ARG A 251 58.89 4.18 24.24
CA ARG A 251 59.37 3.24 23.21
C ARG A 251 60.50 3.86 22.36
N GLY A 252 61.40 3.02 21.85
CA GLY A 252 62.48 3.44 20.93
C GLY A 252 63.39 4.54 21.48
N THR A 253 64.02 5.29 20.58
CA THR A 253 64.99 6.36 20.91
C THR A 253 64.36 7.55 21.61
N SER A 254 63.21 8.04 21.13
CA SER A 254 62.47 9.15 21.75
C SER A 254 61.97 8.80 23.17
N GLY A 255 61.65 7.52 23.42
CA GLY A 255 61.35 7.00 24.76
C GLY A 255 62.56 7.05 25.70
N ALA A 256 63.74 6.63 25.23
CA ALA A 256 64.98 6.71 26.01
C ALA A 256 65.35 8.17 26.35
N GLU A 257 65.27 9.09 25.38
CA GLU A 257 65.50 10.51 25.62
C GLU A 257 64.52 11.12 26.62
N THR A 258 63.24 10.75 26.53
CA THR A 258 62.19 11.27 27.43
C THR A 258 62.38 10.73 28.84
N LEU A 259 62.79 9.47 28.99
CA LEU A 259 63.16 8.88 30.28
C LEU A 259 64.36 9.59 30.93
N GLN A 260 65.41 9.89 30.15
CA GLN A 260 66.56 10.66 30.65
C GLN A 260 66.15 12.04 31.15
N LYS A 261 65.29 12.76 30.41
CA LYS A 261 64.74 14.06 30.81
C LYS A 261 63.91 13.93 32.09
N LEU A 262 63.05 12.92 32.19
CA LEU A 262 62.25 12.62 33.38
C LEU A 262 63.12 12.37 34.63
N ILE A 263 64.17 11.55 34.53
CA ILE A 263 65.12 11.30 35.62
C ILE A 263 65.86 12.59 36.01
N ALA A 264 66.32 13.38 35.04
CA ALA A 264 67.04 14.63 35.28
C ALA A 264 66.22 15.67 36.07
N THR A 265 64.88 15.65 35.99
CA THR A 265 64.02 16.55 36.77
C THR A 265 64.06 16.30 38.29
N GLY A 266 64.51 15.13 38.74
CA GLY A 266 64.36 14.68 40.13
C GLY A 266 62.90 14.43 40.56
N ARG A 267 61.95 14.35 39.61
CA ARG A 267 60.50 14.25 39.86
C ARG A 267 59.86 12.99 39.23
N LEU A 268 60.67 12.00 38.85
CA LEU A 268 60.22 10.67 38.40
C LEU A 268 60.29 9.67 39.57
N PHE A 269 59.22 8.90 39.79
CA PHE A 269 59.07 7.97 40.92
C PHE A 269 58.59 6.59 40.46
N PHE A 270 59.03 5.54 41.17
CA PHE A 270 58.54 4.17 40.98
C PHE A 270 57.31 3.92 41.86
N ASP A 271 57.46 4.28 43.13
CA ASP A 271 56.38 4.36 44.10
C ASP A 271 56.45 5.68 44.86
N PHE A 272 55.30 6.10 45.41
CA PHE A 272 55.19 7.32 46.22
C PHE A 272 55.25 7.03 47.72
N GLY A 273 55.63 5.81 48.12
CA GLY A 273 55.85 5.45 49.51
C GLY A 273 56.96 6.28 50.17
N ILE A 274 56.71 6.71 51.41
CA ILE A 274 57.66 7.48 52.22
C ILE A 274 58.29 6.53 53.24
N ALA A 275 59.62 6.41 53.25
CA ALA A 275 60.31 5.59 54.24
C ALA A 275 60.29 6.25 55.63
N PRO A 276 60.28 5.48 56.74
CA PRO A 276 60.30 6.04 58.09
C PRO A 276 61.48 7.01 58.29
N GLY A 277 61.18 8.28 58.57
CA GLY A 277 62.18 9.35 58.76
C GLY A 277 62.47 10.21 57.52
N GLN A 278 61.85 9.95 56.37
CA GLN A 278 61.90 10.85 55.20
C GLN A 278 60.72 11.85 55.17
N ALA A 279 60.93 13.02 54.55
CA ALA A 279 59.92 14.07 54.42
C ALA A 279 59.02 13.95 53.16
N GLY A 280 59.37 13.03 52.24
CA GLY A 280 58.68 12.81 50.96
C GLY A 280 59.20 11.57 50.25
N PRO A 281 58.61 11.17 49.11
CA PRO A 281 59.04 10.01 48.33
C PRO A 281 60.44 10.21 47.71
N THR A 282 61.16 9.10 47.48
CA THR A 282 62.49 9.12 46.86
C THR A 282 62.38 9.00 45.33
N PRO A 283 62.91 9.96 44.54
CA PRO A 283 62.86 9.88 43.08
C PRO A 283 63.90 8.90 42.50
N LEU A 284 63.70 8.47 41.26
CA LEU A 284 64.67 7.65 40.52
C LEU A 284 65.94 8.46 40.21
N ALA A 285 67.10 7.91 40.55
CA ALA A 285 68.41 8.42 40.15
C ALA A 285 68.97 7.66 38.92
N ARG A 286 69.89 8.30 38.19
CA ARG A 286 70.68 7.63 37.14
C ARG A 286 71.82 6.84 37.80
N ALA A 287 71.80 5.52 37.62
CA ALA A 287 72.83 4.59 38.10
C ALA A 287 73.82 4.19 36.98
N ALA A 288 74.69 3.22 37.24
CA ALA A 288 75.56 2.62 36.22
C ALA A 288 74.80 1.68 35.27
N ASP A 289 75.41 1.32 34.14
CA ASP A 289 74.83 0.39 33.16
C ASP A 289 74.99 -1.07 33.62
N ARG A 290 73.97 -1.92 33.39
CA ARG A 290 73.95 -3.33 33.83
C ARG A 290 73.90 -4.26 32.62
N LEU A 291 74.73 -5.29 32.59
CA LEU A 291 74.69 -6.31 31.52
C LEU A 291 73.34 -7.05 31.54
N GLY A 292 72.82 -7.37 30.36
CA GLY A 292 71.55 -8.08 30.19
C GLY A 292 71.65 -9.33 29.34
N ARG A 293 70.83 -10.34 29.65
CA ARG A 293 70.65 -11.58 28.86
C ARG A 293 69.17 -11.88 28.68
N ILE A 294 68.82 -12.39 27.50
CA ILE A 294 67.46 -12.86 27.19
C ILE A 294 67.36 -14.34 27.56
N GLU A 295 66.35 -14.69 28.33
CA GLU A 295 66.04 -16.05 28.76
C GLU A 295 64.57 -16.37 28.53
N TRP A 296 64.23 -17.65 28.37
CA TRP A 296 62.84 -18.11 28.37
C TRP A 296 62.43 -18.49 29.81
N GLU A 297 61.55 -17.69 30.40
CA GLU A 297 61.04 -17.89 31.76
C GLU A 297 59.72 -18.68 31.74
N PRO A 298 59.61 -19.81 32.45
CA PRO A 298 58.34 -20.49 32.66
C PRO A 298 57.48 -19.73 33.66
N LEU A 299 56.19 -19.62 33.34
CA LEU A 299 55.14 -19.07 34.19
C LEU A 299 54.51 -20.18 35.05
N ALA A 300 53.68 -19.76 36.01
CA ALA A 300 52.97 -20.66 36.93
C ALA A 300 51.92 -21.57 36.25
N ASP A 301 51.61 -21.34 34.98
CA ASP A 301 50.69 -22.11 34.14
C ASP A 301 51.41 -22.87 33.01
N GLU A 302 52.69 -23.20 33.22
CA GLU A 302 53.57 -23.94 32.30
C GLU A 302 53.83 -23.27 30.93
N ARG A 303 53.32 -22.05 30.73
CA ARG A 303 53.64 -21.24 29.54
C ARG A 303 55.01 -20.57 29.67
N LEU A 304 55.68 -20.43 28.55
CA LEU A 304 56.99 -19.81 28.40
C LEU A 304 56.84 -18.39 27.88
N ARG A 305 57.70 -17.48 28.32
CA ARG A 305 57.85 -16.15 27.72
C ARG A 305 59.32 -15.73 27.65
N PRO A 306 59.74 -14.92 26.67
CA PRO A 306 61.07 -14.34 26.70
C PRO A 306 61.11 -13.18 27.71
N VAL A 307 62.16 -13.12 28.52
CA VAL A 307 62.42 -12.02 29.47
C VAL A 307 63.86 -11.57 29.36
N LEU A 308 64.10 -10.26 29.47
CA LEU A 308 65.44 -9.71 29.64
C LEU A 308 65.76 -9.66 31.14
N ARG A 309 66.76 -10.43 31.58
CA ARG A 309 67.32 -10.35 32.94
C ARG A 309 68.57 -9.49 32.94
N THR A 310 68.80 -8.77 34.04
CA THR A 310 70.01 -7.98 34.31
C THR A 310 70.74 -8.52 35.53
N GLU A 311 72.04 -8.25 35.63
CA GLU A 311 72.84 -8.48 36.84
C GLU A 311 73.34 -7.14 37.42
N PRO A 312 72.98 -6.76 38.66
CA PRO A 312 71.93 -7.36 39.51
C PRO A 312 70.51 -7.16 38.94
N ARG A 313 69.57 -8.00 39.39
CA ARG A 313 68.20 -8.09 38.87
C ARG A 313 67.42 -6.79 39.08
N ALA A 314 67.08 -6.12 37.99
CA ALA A 314 66.20 -4.96 38.00
C ALA A 314 64.74 -5.33 38.31
N SER A 315 63.95 -4.36 38.76
CA SER A 315 62.51 -4.51 39.00
C SER A 315 61.70 -4.52 37.70
N MET A 316 62.17 -3.80 36.67
CA MET A 316 61.59 -3.83 35.32
C MET A 316 62.62 -3.43 34.25
N VAL A 317 62.29 -3.72 32.99
CA VAL A 317 63.04 -3.35 31.79
C VAL A 317 62.11 -2.62 30.84
N LEU A 318 62.58 -1.50 30.28
CA LEU A 318 61.87 -0.66 29.33
C LEU A 318 62.42 -0.92 27.92
N PRO A 319 61.58 -1.33 26.94
CA PRO A 319 62.01 -1.58 25.55
C PRO A 319 62.15 -0.25 24.78
N THR A 320 63.12 0.54 25.22
CA THR A 320 63.60 1.77 24.58
C THR A 320 64.92 1.50 23.84
N GLU A 321 65.40 2.46 23.05
CA GLU A 321 66.66 2.34 22.30
C GLU A 321 67.63 3.46 22.73
N PRO A 322 68.72 3.16 23.47
CA PRO A 322 69.09 1.86 24.03
C PRO A 322 68.11 1.41 25.13
N VAL A 323 68.13 0.13 25.48
CA VAL A 323 67.23 -0.48 26.48
C VAL A 323 67.57 0.04 27.88
N TRP A 324 66.56 0.35 28.69
CA TRP A 324 66.74 0.80 30.07
C TRP A 324 66.25 -0.25 31.08
N TYR A 325 66.91 -0.33 32.22
CA TYR A 325 66.41 -1.01 33.41
C TYR A 325 65.95 0.00 34.45
N VAL A 326 65.04 -0.41 35.32
CA VAL A 326 64.63 0.33 36.52
C VAL A 326 64.61 -0.62 37.72
N ASP A 327 65.27 -0.20 38.78
CA ASP A 327 65.38 -0.86 40.07
C ASP A 327 64.60 -0.05 41.11
N GLY A 328 63.38 -0.48 41.40
CA GLY A 328 62.48 0.18 42.36
C GLY A 328 62.84 -0.10 43.82
N VAL A 329 63.83 -0.95 44.10
CA VAL A 329 64.35 -1.17 45.46
C VAL A 329 65.48 -0.17 45.74
N ALA A 330 66.38 0.03 44.78
CA ALA A 330 67.44 1.04 44.85
C ALA A 330 66.95 2.46 44.49
N ASN A 331 65.77 2.60 43.87
CA ASN A 331 65.30 3.82 43.19
C ASN A 331 66.32 4.32 42.14
N GLU A 332 66.75 3.38 41.29
CA GLU A 332 67.80 3.60 40.28
C GLU A 332 67.32 3.20 38.88
N ALA A 333 67.86 3.86 37.86
CA ALA A 333 67.67 3.48 36.46
C ALA A 333 68.97 3.63 35.66
N GLY A 334 69.19 2.72 34.71
CA GLY A 334 70.36 2.77 33.83
C GLY A 334 70.18 1.99 32.53
N VAL A 335 71.20 1.99 31.67
CA VAL A 335 71.13 1.33 30.36
C VAL A 335 71.51 -0.14 30.48
N VAL A 336 70.88 -0.97 29.64
CA VAL A 336 71.22 -2.38 29.43
C VAL A 336 71.87 -2.53 28.05
N PRO A 337 73.21 -2.54 27.94
CA PRO A 337 73.87 -2.82 26.67
C PRO A 337 73.56 -4.25 26.21
N LEU A 338 73.08 -4.37 24.96
CA LEU A 338 72.76 -5.63 24.30
C LEU A 338 73.49 -5.69 22.95
N SER A 339 73.89 -6.90 22.54
CA SER A 339 74.51 -7.17 21.24
C SER A 339 73.50 -7.48 20.12
N LEU A 340 72.19 -7.37 20.41
CA LEU A 340 71.11 -7.76 19.50
C LEU A 340 70.49 -6.54 18.81
N PRO A 341 70.05 -6.66 17.53
CA PRO A 341 69.37 -5.58 16.83
C PRO A 341 68.08 -5.17 17.53
N PHE A 342 67.91 -3.87 17.83
CA PHE A 342 66.72 -3.39 18.54
C PHE A 342 65.43 -3.55 17.73
N GLN A 343 65.47 -3.54 16.40
CA GLN A 343 64.27 -3.50 15.53
C GLN A 343 63.23 -4.59 15.80
N GLN A 344 63.65 -5.80 16.20
CA GLN A 344 62.76 -6.93 16.47
C GLN A 344 62.59 -7.21 17.98
N LEU A 345 63.38 -6.55 18.83
CA LEU A 345 63.51 -6.87 20.24
C LEU A 345 62.25 -6.47 21.07
N PRO A 346 61.62 -5.30 20.88
CA PRO A 346 60.37 -4.96 21.57
C PRO A 346 59.25 -5.95 21.31
N ASP A 347 59.01 -6.32 20.05
CA ASP A 347 57.93 -7.23 19.67
C ASP A 347 58.21 -8.66 20.17
N TYR A 348 59.48 -9.07 20.14
CA TYR A 348 59.92 -10.33 20.72
C TYR A 348 59.74 -10.38 22.25
N LEU A 349 60.13 -9.33 22.99
CA LEU A 349 59.93 -9.26 24.46
C LEU A 349 58.46 -9.03 24.86
N ALA A 350 57.64 -8.49 23.96
CA ALA A 350 56.19 -8.33 24.13
C ALA A 350 55.39 -9.56 23.68
N MET A 351 56.06 -10.63 23.22
CA MET A 351 55.41 -11.86 22.78
C MET A 351 54.51 -12.42 23.89
N PRO A 352 53.24 -12.79 23.57
CA PRO A 352 52.35 -13.38 24.57
C PRO A 352 52.93 -14.71 25.09
N PRO A 353 52.65 -15.11 26.34
CA PRO A 353 53.14 -16.38 26.87
C PRO A 353 52.62 -17.57 26.05
N ILE A 354 53.54 -18.39 25.56
CA ILE A 354 53.28 -19.52 24.67
C ILE A 354 53.34 -20.84 25.43
N SER A 355 52.48 -21.80 25.09
CA SER A 355 52.57 -23.16 25.63
C SER A 355 53.74 -23.95 25.03
N LEU A 356 54.12 -25.05 25.68
CA LEU A 356 55.08 -26.01 25.14
C LEU A 356 54.65 -26.61 23.78
N ALA A 357 53.35 -26.64 23.48
CA ALA A 357 52.82 -27.07 22.19
C ALA A 357 52.98 -26.01 21.08
N GLU A 358 53.05 -24.73 21.43
CA GLU A 358 53.23 -23.61 20.49
C GLU A 358 54.71 -23.26 20.25
N ALA A 359 55.60 -23.62 21.19
CA ALA A 359 57.05 -23.41 21.09
C ALA A 359 57.68 -23.88 19.76
N PRO A 360 57.33 -25.05 19.18
CA PRO A 360 57.87 -25.50 17.89
C PRO A 360 57.52 -24.55 16.72
N LEU A 361 56.30 -24.00 16.73
CA LEU A 361 55.83 -23.04 15.72
C LEU A 361 56.59 -21.73 15.83
N VAL A 362 56.70 -21.18 17.04
CA VAL A 362 57.45 -19.96 17.30
C VAL A 362 58.93 -20.15 16.94
N ALA A 363 59.54 -21.29 17.32
CA ALA A 363 60.91 -21.61 16.94
C ALA A 363 61.12 -21.78 15.43
N SER A 364 60.10 -22.24 14.68
CA SER A 364 60.18 -22.34 13.21
C SER A 364 60.12 -20.95 12.56
N VAL A 365 59.22 -20.08 13.01
CA VAL A 365 59.08 -18.71 12.47
C VAL A 365 60.31 -17.87 12.80
N LEU A 366 60.77 -17.88 14.05
CA LEU A 366 61.95 -17.11 14.47
C LEU A 366 63.23 -17.52 13.71
N ARG A 367 63.40 -18.80 13.37
CA ARG A 367 64.52 -19.26 12.53
C ARG A 367 64.52 -18.67 11.12
N GLU A 368 63.36 -18.30 10.58
CA GLU A 368 63.23 -17.70 9.25
C GLU A 368 63.40 -16.17 9.31
N ILE A 369 62.82 -15.49 10.31
CA ILE A 369 62.73 -14.02 10.34
C ILE A 369 63.73 -13.32 11.27
N ALA A 370 64.27 -14.02 12.27
CA ALA A 370 65.05 -13.45 13.37
C ALA A 370 66.05 -14.45 13.99
N PRO A 371 66.99 -15.05 13.21
CA PRO A 371 67.82 -16.16 13.66
C PRO A 371 68.80 -15.82 14.81
N GLU A 372 69.07 -14.54 15.04
CA GLU A 372 69.92 -14.03 16.13
C GLU A 372 69.22 -14.03 17.50
N LEU A 373 67.89 -14.18 17.55
CA LEU A 373 67.12 -14.17 18.80
C LEU A 373 67.05 -15.58 19.42
N PRO A 374 67.09 -15.73 20.77
CA PRO A 374 67.02 -17.03 21.41
C PRO A 374 65.73 -17.79 21.09
N LEU A 375 65.83 -19.00 20.54
CA LEU A 375 64.66 -19.83 20.26
C LEU A 375 64.03 -20.35 21.57
N PRO A 376 62.69 -20.52 21.65
CA PRO A 376 62.07 -21.15 22.80
C PRO A 376 62.54 -22.60 22.93
N PRO A 377 62.64 -23.14 24.16
CA PRO A 377 62.95 -24.55 24.36
C PRO A 377 61.84 -25.42 23.76
N THR A 378 62.23 -26.34 22.88
CA THR A 378 61.33 -27.27 22.20
C THR A 378 61.67 -28.71 22.57
N HIS A 379 60.65 -29.52 22.89
CA HIS A 379 60.75 -30.98 22.87
C HIS A 379 60.36 -31.51 21.49
N ASP A 380 60.75 -32.75 21.15
CA ASP A 380 60.50 -33.36 19.84
C ASP A 380 59.01 -33.36 19.49
N ALA A 381 58.61 -32.39 18.67
CA ALA A 381 57.23 -32.15 18.26
C ALA A 381 57.09 -32.34 16.74
N PRO A 382 55.93 -32.82 16.27
CA PRO A 382 55.72 -33.11 14.84
C PRO A 382 55.87 -31.85 13.99
N ALA A 383 56.48 -32.00 12.82
CA ALA A 383 56.65 -30.91 11.86
C ALA A 383 55.28 -30.35 11.42
N ILE A 384 55.18 -29.01 11.39
CA ILE A 384 53.98 -28.30 10.94
C ILE A 384 53.62 -28.75 9.54
N ARG A 385 52.34 -29.09 9.33
CA ARG A 385 51.83 -29.45 8.00
C ARG A 385 51.87 -28.20 7.11
N VAL A 386 52.80 -28.21 6.16
CA VAL A 386 52.89 -27.20 5.10
C VAL A 386 51.97 -27.61 3.95
N ILE A 387 51.07 -26.71 3.55
CA ILE A 387 50.24 -26.87 2.35
C ILE A 387 50.87 -26.05 1.23
N ASP A 388 51.27 -26.74 0.17
CA ASP A 388 51.91 -26.16 -1.02
C ASP A 388 51.29 -26.79 -2.27
N VAL A 389 50.10 -26.29 -2.63
CA VAL A 389 49.28 -26.76 -3.76
C VAL A 389 48.92 -25.58 -4.66
N GLU A 390 48.54 -25.87 -5.91
CA GLU A 390 48.03 -24.85 -6.83
C GLU A 390 46.64 -24.37 -6.35
N PRO A 391 46.40 -23.06 -6.16
CA PRO A 391 45.16 -22.56 -5.58
C PRO A 391 43.98 -22.61 -6.57
N VAL A 392 42.80 -22.98 -6.05
CA VAL A 392 41.54 -22.81 -6.80
C VAL A 392 41.03 -21.38 -6.60
N PRO A 393 40.83 -20.59 -7.67
CA PRO A 393 40.31 -19.23 -7.55
C PRO A 393 38.80 -19.25 -7.25
N VAL A 394 38.40 -18.53 -6.21
CA VAL A 394 37.01 -18.43 -5.74
C VAL A 394 36.53 -16.98 -5.86
N LEU A 395 35.33 -16.80 -6.40
CA LEU A 395 34.68 -15.50 -6.53
C LEU A 395 33.35 -15.50 -5.77
N THR A 396 33.20 -14.61 -4.80
CA THR A 396 31.96 -14.47 -4.02
C THR A 396 31.25 -13.17 -4.39
N LEU A 397 29.99 -13.25 -4.83
CA LEU A 397 29.17 -12.09 -5.22
C LEU A 397 28.15 -11.76 -4.12
N ASN A 398 28.09 -10.51 -3.65
CA ASN A 398 27.15 -10.05 -2.63
C ASN A 398 26.62 -8.63 -2.92
N SER A 399 25.40 -8.30 -2.51
CA SER A 399 24.81 -6.95 -2.54
C SER A 399 24.78 -6.35 -1.13
N HIS A 400 25.77 -5.53 -0.79
CA HIS A 400 25.82 -4.86 0.51
C HIS A 400 24.90 -3.64 0.54
N ALA A 401 23.94 -3.60 1.46
CA ALA A 401 23.11 -2.41 1.67
C ALA A 401 23.96 -1.23 2.19
N LEU A 402 24.02 -0.12 1.45
CA LEU A 402 24.55 1.13 1.99
C LEU A 402 23.64 1.67 3.09
N PRO A 403 24.16 2.03 4.28
CA PRO A 403 23.48 2.94 5.18
C PRO A 403 23.17 4.23 4.43
N GLY A 404 21.90 4.59 4.33
CA GLY A 404 21.42 5.55 3.35
C GLY A 404 22.09 6.93 3.45
N ALA A 405 22.42 7.51 2.29
CA ALA A 405 22.81 8.91 2.14
C ALA A 405 21.62 9.86 2.43
N GLY A 406 21.17 9.87 3.69
CA GLY A 406 19.95 10.53 4.16
C GLY A 406 20.16 11.92 4.76
N LYS A 407 21.38 12.48 4.71
CA LYS A 407 21.67 13.86 5.12
C LYS A 407 22.76 14.49 4.25
N GLY A 408 22.33 15.33 3.29
CA GLY A 408 23.21 16.30 2.64
C GLY A 408 23.24 16.23 1.11
N ILE A 409 22.38 17.03 0.48
CA ILE A 409 22.64 17.88 -0.70
C ILE A 409 21.31 18.58 -1.02
N LYS A 410 21.23 19.91 -0.82
CA LYS A 410 20.02 20.74 -1.05
C LYS A 410 20.13 21.55 -2.36
N THR A 411 20.47 20.91 -3.47
CA THR A 411 20.65 21.60 -4.77
C THR A 411 20.05 20.86 -5.97
N ALA A 412 18.78 20.45 -5.87
CA ALA A 412 17.94 20.11 -7.03
C ALA A 412 16.51 20.62 -6.81
N LYS A 413 16.03 21.53 -7.67
CA LYS A 413 14.86 22.38 -7.40
C LYS A 413 13.50 21.80 -7.86
N THR A 414 13.37 20.49 -8.04
CA THR A 414 12.12 19.85 -8.48
C THR A 414 11.78 18.57 -7.71
N ALA A 415 10.57 18.53 -7.11
CA ALA A 415 10.06 17.40 -6.35
C ALA A 415 9.91 16.09 -7.18
N LYS A 416 9.92 16.20 -8.53
CA LYS A 416 9.87 15.05 -9.45
C LYS A 416 11.19 14.26 -9.47
N ALA A 417 12.33 14.89 -9.18
CA ALA A 417 13.64 14.23 -9.11
C ALA A 417 13.89 13.58 -7.73
N ALA A 418 13.53 14.28 -6.63
CA ALA A 418 13.69 13.75 -5.28
C ALA A 418 12.94 12.42 -5.07
N LYS A 419 11.72 12.31 -5.63
CA LYS A 419 10.90 11.09 -5.55
C LYS A 419 11.41 9.92 -6.42
N ALA A 420 12.34 10.18 -7.33
CA ALA A 420 13.08 9.14 -8.06
C ALA A 420 14.31 8.67 -7.25
N ALA A 421 14.96 9.57 -6.51
CA ALA A 421 16.10 9.25 -5.65
C ALA A 421 15.70 8.38 -4.44
N GLU A 422 14.54 8.66 -3.82
CA GLU A 422 14.02 7.91 -2.66
C GLU A 422 13.67 6.43 -2.97
N ARG A 423 13.67 6.03 -4.25
CA ARG A 423 13.32 4.67 -4.70
C ARG A 423 14.50 3.72 -4.84
N LYS A 424 15.75 4.20 -4.69
CA LYS A 424 16.96 3.36 -4.64
C LYS A 424 17.52 3.34 -3.22
N SER A 425 17.16 2.29 -2.47
CA SER A 425 18.14 1.69 -1.57
C SER A 425 19.29 1.21 -2.46
N ALA A 426 20.34 2.03 -2.55
CA ALA A 426 21.54 1.70 -3.28
C ALA A 426 22.34 0.68 -2.44
N ALA A 427 21.89 -0.57 -2.41
CA ALA A 427 22.83 -1.65 -2.20
C ALA A 427 23.91 -1.53 -3.29
N VAL A 428 25.16 -1.80 -2.91
CA VAL A 428 26.29 -1.86 -3.83
C VAL A 428 26.64 -3.33 -3.96
N GLU A 429 26.61 -3.82 -5.19
CA GLU A 429 27.17 -5.11 -5.52
C GLU A 429 28.69 -5.07 -5.38
N LEU A 430 29.21 -6.05 -4.66
CA LEU A 430 30.61 -6.24 -4.41
C LEU A 430 30.96 -7.71 -4.69
N ALA A 431 32.08 -7.91 -5.38
CA ALA A 431 32.67 -9.21 -5.60
C ALA A 431 33.97 -9.33 -4.78
N ALA A 432 34.11 -10.41 -4.01
CA ALA A 432 35.31 -10.73 -3.25
C ALA A 432 36.04 -11.90 -3.92
N ALA A 433 37.36 -11.77 -4.09
CA ALA A 433 38.22 -12.83 -4.63
C ALA A 433 39.04 -13.49 -3.51
N SER A 434 38.99 -14.81 -3.44
CA SER A 434 39.79 -15.63 -2.53
C SER A 434 40.41 -16.82 -3.26
N PHE A 435 41.36 -17.47 -2.60
CA PHE A 435 42.11 -18.62 -3.12
C PHE A 435 42.01 -19.78 -2.14
N ASP A 436 41.49 -20.90 -2.61
CA ASP A 436 41.33 -22.12 -1.84
C ASP A 436 42.56 -23.01 -2.01
N TYR A 437 43.25 -23.25 -0.89
CA TYR A 437 44.39 -24.16 -0.74
C TYR A 437 43.97 -25.38 0.10
N ASP A 438 43.62 -26.49 -0.57
CA ASP A 438 43.23 -27.77 0.06
C ASP A 438 42.10 -27.64 1.12
N GLY A 439 41.05 -26.88 0.78
CA GLY A 439 39.88 -26.64 1.64
C GLY A 439 39.98 -25.37 2.49
N VAL A 440 41.04 -24.58 2.36
CA VAL A 440 41.30 -23.37 3.15
C VAL A 440 41.32 -22.14 2.26
N SER A 441 40.23 -21.37 2.32
CA SER A 441 40.05 -20.14 1.53
C SER A 441 40.74 -18.94 2.18
N ILE A 442 41.80 -18.42 1.56
CA ILE A 442 42.48 -17.18 1.94
C ILE A 442 42.03 -16.04 1.02
N ASN A 443 41.60 -14.91 1.57
CA ASN A 443 41.30 -13.72 0.76
C ASN A 443 42.56 -13.24 0.03
N ALA A 444 42.41 -12.81 -1.23
CA ALA A 444 43.54 -12.44 -2.10
C ALA A 444 44.48 -11.36 -1.49
N ASP A 445 43.95 -10.52 -0.59
CA ASP A 445 44.59 -9.38 0.04
C ASP A 445 45.16 -9.61 1.44
N SER A 446 44.87 -10.78 2.03
CA SER A 446 45.46 -11.19 3.30
C SER A 446 46.98 -11.29 3.19
N SER A 447 47.71 -11.11 4.29
CA SER A 447 49.11 -11.52 4.44
C SER A 447 49.28 -12.80 5.25
N VAL A 448 48.18 -13.38 5.74
CA VAL A 448 48.18 -14.56 6.61
C VAL A 448 48.65 -15.80 5.84
N THR A 449 49.70 -16.44 6.34
CA THR A 449 50.20 -17.75 5.88
C THR A 449 49.96 -18.87 6.90
N LEU A 450 49.82 -18.54 8.19
CA LEU A 450 49.50 -19.48 9.27
C LEU A 450 48.00 -19.46 9.56
N VAL A 451 47.32 -20.59 9.35
CA VAL A 451 45.87 -20.70 9.59
C VAL A 451 45.59 -21.72 10.70
N PRO A 452 44.90 -21.33 11.79
CA PRO A 452 44.45 -22.27 12.81
C PRO A 452 43.23 -23.05 12.31
N LEU A 453 43.24 -24.38 12.47
CA LEU A 453 42.11 -25.25 12.18
C LEU A 453 41.23 -25.43 13.44
N PRO A 454 39.92 -25.74 13.30
CA PRO A 454 39.00 -25.93 14.44
C PRO A 454 39.37 -27.05 15.43
N ARG A 455 40.37 -27.88 15.11
CA ARG A 455 40.88 -28.95 15.98
C ARG A 455 42.10 -28.54 16.82
N GLY A 456 42.60 -27.31 16.68
CA GLY A 456 43.77 -26.79 17.39
C GLY A 456 45.08 -26.83 16.61
N ASP A 457 45.14 -27.63 15.53
CA ASP A 457 46.31 -27.67 14.63
C ASP A 457 46.49 -26.33 13.88
N VAL A 458 47.74 -25.88 13.73
CA VAL A 458 48.10 -24.77 12.84
C VAL A 458 48.78 -25.31 11.59
N ILE A 459 48.28 -24.89 10.42
CA ILE A 459 48.89 -25.19 9.12
C ILE A 459 49.62 -23.98 8.57
N HIS A 460 50.71 -24.22 7.82
CA HIS A 460 51.43 -23.18 7.08
C HIS A 460 51.13 -23.31 5.59
N ILE A 461 50.46 -22.31 5.02
CA ILE A 461 50.09 -22.28 3.60
C ILE A 461 51.14 -21.48 2.82
N ARG A 462 51.90 -22.15 1.95
CA ARG A 462 52.85 -21.50 1.04
C ARG A 462 52.09 -20.93 -0.15
N ARG A 463 51.76 -19.63 -0.08
CA ARG A 463 51.00 -18.96 -1.14
C ARG A 463 51.77 -18.83 -2.45
N ARG A 464 51.13 -19.26 -3.54
CA ARG A 464 51.65 -19.22 -4.92
C ARG A 464 51.27 -17.89 -5.58
N TYR A 465 51.87 -16.80 -5.10
CA TYR A 465 51.52 -15.42 -5.51
C TYR A 465 51.51 -15.18 -7.03
N ASP A 466 52.37 -15.86 -7.81
CA ASP A 466 52.37 -15.75 -9.27
C ASP A 466 51.12 -16.37 -9.93
N ALA A 467 50.65 -17.51 -9.40
CA ALA A 467 49.41 -18.16 -9.83
C ALA A 467 48.19 -17.31 -9.44
N GLU A 468 48.15 -16.81 -8.20
CA GLU A 468 47.12 -15.88 -7.72
C GLU A 468 47.04 -14.63 -8.61
N LYS A 469 48.20 -14.01 -8.91
CA LYS A 469 48.32 -12.82 -9.78
C LYS A 469 47.81 -13.09 -11.20
N LYS A 470 48.11 -14.27 -11.77
CA LYS A 470 47.58 -14.67 -13.09
C LYS A 470 46.05 -14.73 -13.09
N ARG A 471 45.45 -15.35 -12.07
CA ARG A 471 43.98 -15.41 -11.94
C ARG A 471 43.37 -14.03 -11.71
N LEU A 472 43.94 -13.18 -10.85
CA LEU A 472 43.45 -11.81 -10.66
C LEU A 472 43.50 -10.96 -11.95
N LEU A 473 44.41 -11.24 -12.89
CA LEU A 473 44.44 -10.61 -14.21
C LEU A 473 43.33 -11.13 -15.14
N GLU A 474 42.93 -12.40 -15.05
CA GLU A 474 41.74 -12.93 -15.73
C GLU A 474 40.48 -12.20 -15.24
N LEU A 475 40.32 -12.07 -13.91
CA LEU A 475 39.17 -11.41 -13.30
C LEU A 475 39.04 -9.93 -13.71
N ARG A 476 40.16 -9.20 -13.83
CA ARG A 476 40.15 -7.80 -14.33
C ARG A 476 39.66 -7.65 -15.77
N ARG A 477 39.76 -8.69 -16.62
CA ARG A 477 39.28 -8.64 -18.01
C ARG A 477 37.74 -8.65 -18.11
N THR A 478 37.05 -9.06 -17.05
CA THR A 478 35.58 -9.06 -16.96
C THR A 478 34.99 -7.69 -16.60
N GLY A 479 35.80 -6.63 -16.58
CA GLY A 479 35.38 -5.28 -16.21
C GLY A 479 35.38 -4.99 -14.71
N LEU A 480 35.56 -6.00 -13.84
CA LEU A 480 35.62 -5.83 -12.39
C LEU A 480 36.80 -4.94 -11.95
N GLN A 481 36.47 -3.84 -11.25
CA GLN A 481 37.41 -2.84 -10.76
C GLN A 481 37.41 -2.73 -9.24
N LYS A 482 38.52 -2.29 -8.65
CA LYS A 482 38.65 -2.09 -7.21
C LYS A 482 37.75 -0.95 -6.73
N VAL A 483 36.82 -1.23 -5.82
CA VAL A 483 35.90 -0.21 -5.28
C VAL A 483 36.62 0.64 -4.22
N PRO A 484 36.58 1.98 -4.29
CA PRO A 484 37.17 2.85 -3.26
C PRO A 484 36.37 2.81 -1.95
N THR A 485 36.78 1.95 -1.01
CA THR A 485 36.22 1.79 0.34
C THR A 485 36.09 3.10 1.14
N ARG A 486 36.98 4.07 0.88
CA ARG A 486 36.96 5.44 1.44
C ARG A 486 35.64 6.21 1.27
N ASN A 487 34.73 5.78 0.39
CA ASN A 487 33.40 6.37 0.21
C ASN A 487 32.24 5.50 0.77
N LEU A 488 32.51 4.31 1.30
CA LEU A 488 31.50 3.41 1.86
C LEU A 488 31.45 3.53 3.39
N HIS A 489 30.54 4.38 3.90
CA HIS A 489 30.21 4.45 5.33
C HIS A 489 29.37 3.23 5.77
N ALA A 490 29.95 2.03 5.72
CA ALA A 490 29.36 0.82 6.28
C ALA A 490 29.67 0.71 7.78
N SER A 491 28.74 0.15 8.56
CA SER A 491 28.91 -0.13 10.01
C SER A 491 29.81 -1.33 10.31
N ARG A 492 30.33 -1.99 9.27
CA ARG A 492 31.45 -2.94 9.31
C ARG A 492 32.56 -2.40 8.40
N LEU A 493 33.81 -2.60 8.81
CA LEU A 493 34.96 -2.50 7.91
C LEU A 493 34.74 -3.47 6.73
N LEU A 494 34.42 -2.94 5.56
CA LEU A 494 34.45 -3.71 4.32
C LEU A 494 35.92 -3.95 3.94
N PRO A 495 36.30 -5.16 3.49
CA PRO A 495 37.66 -5.41 3.03
C PRO A 495 38.07 -4.41 1.95
N ASP A 496 39.32 -3.96 2.02
CA ASP A 496 39.86 -2.89 1.18
C ASP A 496 40.06 -3.31 -0.28
N THR A 497 39.53 -4.46 -0.69
CA THR A 497 39.77 -5.16 -1.96
C THR A 497 38.51 -5.68 -2.63
N MET A 498 37.33 -5.32 -2.12
CA MET A 498 36.07 -5.54 -2.81
C MET A 498 36.11 -4.97 -4.24
N LEU A 499 35.69 -5.78 -5.20
CA LEU A 499 35.59 -5.44 -6.62
C LEU A 499 34.15 -5.08 -6.98
N GLY A 500 33.96 -4.30 -8.03
CA GLY A 500 32.64 -3.96 -8.54
C GLY A 500 32.67 -3.47 -9.98
N LEU A 501 31.49 -3.37 -10.58
CA LEU A 501 31.29 -2.90 -11.95
C LEU A 501 30.80 -1.43 -11.96
N PRO A 502 31.07 -0.67 -13.04
CA PRO A 502 30.87 0.77 -13.06
C PRO A 502 29.40 1.22 -13.03
N ASP A 503 28.47 0.38 -13.48
CA ASP A 503 27.04 0.67 -13.49
C ASP A 503 26.18 -0.54 -13.08
N THR A 504 24.86 -0.34 -13.07
CA THR A 504 23.86 -1.32 -12.66
C THR A 504 23.60 -2.39 -13.72
N ASP A 505 23.76 -2.04 -15.00
CA ASP A 505 23.35 -2.91 -16.11
C ASP A 505 24.47 -3.91 -16.47
N ALA A 506 25.73 -3.49 -16.35
CA ALA A 506 26.93 -4.34 -16.49
C ALA A 506 26.94 -5.54 -15.53
N TRP A 507 26.28 -5.46 -14.37
CA TRP A 507 26.14 -6.61 -13.47
C TRP A 507 25.26 -7.73 -14.04
N SER A 508 24.28 -7.39 -14.88
CA SER A 508 23.43 -8.40 -15.53
C SER A 508 24.20 -9.10 -16.67
N GLU A 509 24.92 -8.34 -17.48
CA GLU A 509 25.85 -8.85 -18.51
C GLU A 509 26.94 -9.74 -17.88
N PHE A 510 27.56 -9.27 -16.80
CA PHE A 510 28.57 -10.05 -16.08
C PHE A 510 28.05 -11.40 -15.54
N VAL A 511 26.84 -11.43 -14.96
CA VAL A 511 26.25 -12.66 -14.43
C VAL A 511 25.83 -13.63 -15.55
N ASN A 512 25.35 -13.12 -16.68
CA ASN A 512 24.87 -13.96 -17.79
C ASN A 512 26.01 -14.47 -18.68
N ASP A 513 27.00 -13.63 -18.99
CA ASP A 513 28.02 -13.93 -20.01
C ASP A 513 29.40 -14.22 -19.42
N ALA A 514 29.84 -13.43 -18.42
CA ALA A 514 31.19 -13.55 -17.87
C ALA A 514 31.33 -14.64 -16.78
N VAL A 515 30.30 -14.85 -15.95
CA VAL A 515 30.32 -15.90 -14.91
C VAL A 515 30.45 -17.31 -15.51
N PRO A 516 29.70 -17.71 -16.57
CA PRO A 516 29.90 -19.01 -17.21
C PRO A 516 31.31 -19.22 -17.79
N ASP A 517 31.89 -18.18 -18.41
CA ASP A 517 33.27 -18.21 -18.94
C ASP A 517 34.33 -18.34 -17.82
N LEU A 518 34.13 -17.66 -16.69
CA LEU A 518 34.97 -17.84 -15.50
C LEU A 518 34.89 -19.27 -14.96
N VAL A 519 33.69 -19.84 -14.83
CA VAL A 519 33.49 -21.23 -14.38
C VAL A 519 34.16 -22.22 -15.33
N ALA A 520 34.02 -22.03 -16.65
CA ALA A 520 34.72 -22.83 -17.65
C ALA A 520 36.25 -22.74 -17.56
N LYS A 521 36.79 -21.61 -17.07
CA LYS A 521 38.22 -21.39 -16.81
C LYS A 521 38.70 -21.89 -15.44
N GLY A 522 37.84 -22.59 -14.69
CA GLY A 522 38.15 -23.21 -13.41
C GLY A 522 37.95 -22.31 -12.19
N TRP A 523 37.16 -21.24 -12.30
CA TRP A 523 36.72 -20.46 -11.14
C TRP A 523 35.55 -21.12 -10.41
N ARG A 524 35.58 -21.08 -9.07
CA ARG A 524 34.42 -21.42 -8.25
C ARG A 524 33.66 -20.15 -7.90
N VAL A 525 32.48 -19.95 -8.49
CA VAL A 525 31.66 -18.74 -8.27
C VAL A 525 30.53 -19.05 -7.28
N THR A 526 30.42 -18.25 -6.23
CA THR A 526 29.40 -18.37 -5.17
C THR A 526 28.62 -17.07 -5.07
N MET A 527 27.28 -17.13 -5.08
CA MET A 527 26.42 -15.94 -4.94
C MET A 527 25.71 -15.96 -3.59
N ALA A 528 25.75 -14.84 -2.87
CA ALA A 528 25.04 -14.69 -1.60
C ALA A 528 23.51 -14.66 -1.82
N PRO A 529 22.67 -15.18 -0.89
CA PRO A 529 21.21 -15.14 -1.01
C PRO A 529 20.63 -13.72 -1.21
N GLU A 530 21.29 -12.71 -0.65
CA GLU A 530 20.92 -11.29 -0.75
C GLU A 530 21.34 -10.61 -2.07
N PHE A 531 22.14 -11.27 -2.92
CA PHE A 531 22.67 -10.71 -4.16
C PHE A 531 21.55 -10.39 -5.18
N ARG A 532 21.48 -9.13 -5.64
CA ARG A 532 20.33 -8.63 -6.44
C ARG A 532 20.18 -9.28 -7.82
N TYR A 533 21.26 -9.81 -8.40
CA TYR A 533 21.25 -10.46 -9.71
C TYR A 533 21.19 -11.99 -9.64
N ASN A 534 20.99 -12.57 -8.44
CA ASN A 534 20.64 -13.98 -8.29
C ASN A 534 19.15 -14.18 -8.64
N VAL A 535 18.86 -14.12 -9.94
CA VAL A 535 17.51 -14.17 -10.51
C VAL A 535 17.36 -15.48 -11.29
N ILE A 536 16.35 -16.27 -10.93
CA ILE A 536 15.96 -17.43 -11.72
C ILE A 536 14.85 -16.98 -12.67
N GLU A 537 15.12 -17.03 -13.97
CA GLU A 537 14.11 -16.90 -15.01
C GLU A 537 13.31 -18.20 -15.14
N ILE A 538 12.03 -18.06 -15.50
CA ILE A 538 11.05 -19.15 -15.47
C ILE A 538 10.42 -19.30 -16.85
N ASP A 539 10.61 -20.47 -17.45
CA ASP A 539 10.15 -20.76 -18.81
C ASP A 539 8.69 -21.21 -18.89
N ALA A 540 8.16 -21.88 -17.85
CA ALA A 540 6.80 -22.43 -17.83
C ALA A 540 6.11 -22.26 -16.47
N ILE A 541 4.77 -22.20 -16.49
CA ILE A 541 3.92 -22.23 -15.29
C ILE A 541 2.88 -23.33 -15.50
N ASP A 542 2.79 -24.23 -14.53
CA ASP A 542 1.97 -25.43 -14.56
C ASP A 542 0.79 -25.29 -13.60
N GLY A 543 -0.31 -26.00 -13.87
CA GLY A 543 -1.49 -25.98 -13.01
C GLY A 543 -2.18 -27.33 -12.90
N THR A 544 -2.82 -27.55 -11.76
CA THR A 544 -3.63 -28.73 -11.47
C THR A 544 -4.98 -28.33 -10.92
N ALA A 545 -6.06 -28.87 -11.48
CA ALA A 545 -7.43 -28.60 -11.03
C ALA A 545 -8.11 -29.91 -10.63
N GLN A 546 -8.59 -30.00 -9.39
CA GLN A 546 -9.27 -31.18 -8.86
C GLN A 546 -10.69 -30.84 -8.39
N GLN A 547 -11.63 -31.76 -8.58
CA GLN A 547 -13.01 -31.53 -8.17
C GLN A 547 -13.16 -31.66 -6.64
N ALA A 548 -13.57 -30.57 -6.01
CA ALA A 548 -14.06 -30.60 -4.64
C ALA A 548 -15.55 -30.95 -4.64
N GLY A 549 -16.04 -31.51 -3.53
CA GLY A 549 -17.47 -31.70 -3.31
C GLY A 549 -18.26 -30.40 -3.45
N ASP A 550 -19.58 -30.52 -3.67
CA ASP A 550 -20.53 -29.41 -3.71
C ASP A 550 -20.38 -28.41 -4.87
N GLY A 551 -19.77 -28.83 -5.99
CA GLY A 551 -19.73 -28.03 -7.23
C GLY A 551 -18.63 -26.97 -7.27
N TRP A 552 -17.50 -27.24 -6.62
CA TRP A 552 -16.30 -26.39 -6.61
C TRP A 552 -15.09 -27.17 -7.15
N PHE A 553 -14.08 -26.44 -7.63
CA PHE A 553 -12.78 -26.97 -7.99
C PHE A 553 -11.72 -26.37 -7.07
N ASP A 554 -10.89 -27.23 -6.47
CA ASP A 554 -9.66 -26.82 -5.79
C ASP A 554 -8.58 -26.68 -6.88
N LEU A 555 -8.13 -25.43 -7.12
CA LEU A 555 -7.09 -25.10 -8.09
C LEU A 555 -5.75 -24.92 -7.38
N GLU A 556 -4.73 -25.64 -7.84
CA GLU A 556 -3.33 -25.46 -7.46
C GLU A 556 -2.52 -25.00 -8.68
N MET A 557 -1.63 -24.03 -8.47
CA MET A 557 -0.79 -23.42 -9.51
C MET A 557 0.67 -23.47 -9.08
N GLY A 558 1.54 -23.98 -9.94
CA GLY A 558 2.94 -24.22 -9.65
C GLY A 558 3.88 -23.60 -10.68
N ILE A 559 5.02 -23.12 -10.22
CA ILE A 559 6.15 -22.73 -11.07
C ILE A 559 7.25 -23.79 -10.95
N ARG A 560 7.71 -24.33 -12.08
CA ARG A 560 8.89 -25.19 -12.11
C ARG A 560 10.18 -24.37 -12.00
N VAL A 561 10.95 -24.58 -10.94
CA VAL A 561 12.24 -23.93 -10.66
C VAL A 561 13.31 -25.02 -10.53
N GLY A 562 14.00 -25.30 -11.65
CA GLY A 562 14.88 -26.47 -11.76
C GLY A 562 14.07 -27.77 -11.69
N GLU A 563 14.38 -28.64 -10.73
CA GLU A 563 13.64 -29.88 -10.48
C GLU A 563 12.49 -29.75 -9.47
N ARG A 564 12.30 -28.57 -8.85
CA ARG A 564 11.27 -28.36 -7.82
C ARG A 564 10.09 -27.56 -8.36
N ASN A 565 8.88 -27.90 -7.93
CA ASN A 565 7.68 -27.10 -8.17
C ASN A 565 7.40 -26.16 -6.98
N VAL A 566 7.14 -24.89 -7.26
CA VAL A 566 6.92 -23.83 -6.26
C VAL A 566 5.50 -23.29 -6.41
N ARG A 567 4.69 -23.40 -5.35
CA ARG A 567 3.31 -22.89 -5.35
C ARG A 567 3.25 -21.38 -5.63
N LEU A 568 2.38 -20.98 -6.55
CA LEU A 568 2.29 -19.62 -7.08
C LEU A 568 1.32 -18.73 -6.27
N GLU A 569 0.30 -19.29 -5.64
CA GLU A 569 -0.75 -18.55 -4.94
C GLU A 569 -0.21 -17.69 -3.78
N PRO A 570 0.70 -18.18 -2.90
CA PRO A 570 1.29 -17.36 -1.85
C PRO A 570 2.13 -16.20 -2.42
N LEU A 571 2.82 -16.45 -3.54
CA LEU A 571 3.64 -15.47 -4.24
C LEU A 571 2.78 -14.36 -4.86
N LEU A 572 1.65 -14.70 -5.47
CA LEU A 572 0.68 -13.74 -6.00
C LEU A 572 0.00 -12.93 -4.87
N ALA A 573 -0.36 -13.58 -3.76
CA ALA A 573 -0.95 -12.90 -2.61
C ALA A 573 0.04 -11.90 -1.95
N ASP A 574 1.34 -12.17 -1.97
CA ASP A 574 2.38 -11.22 -1.59
C ASP A 574 2.59 -10.11 -2.64
N LEU A 575 2.64 -10.44 -3.93
CA LEU A 575 2.72 -9.47 -5.04
C LEU A 575 1.59 -8.44 -4.96
N PHE A 576 0.34 -8.87 -4.80
CA PHE A 576 -0.83 -7.96 -4.79
C PHE A 576 -0.90 -7.07 -3.54
N ARG A 577 -0.34 -7.53 -2.41
CA ARG A 577 -0.16 -6.70 -1.21
C ARG A 577 0.86 -5.59 -1.45
N ARG A 578 1.92 -5.87 -2.23
CA ARG A 578 3.00 -4.91 -2.54
C ARG A 578 2.64 -3.96 -3.69
N ASP A 579 1.99 -4.45 -4.74
CA ASP A 579 1.61 -3.68 -5.91
C ASP A 579 0.11 -3.78 -6.20
N ARG A 580 -0.62 -2.74 -5.78
CA ARG A 580 -2.08 -2.66 -5.95
C ARG A 580 -2.52 -2.49 -7.41
N ARG A 581 -1.62 -2.24 -8.38
CA ARG A 581 -1.99 -2.11 -9.80
C ARG A 581 -2.66 -3.37 -10.34
N TRP A 582 -2.25 -4.55 -9.84
CA TRP A 582 -2.78 -5.85 -10.22
C TRP A 582 -4.25 -6.08 -9.87
N LEU A 583 -4.81 -5.37 -8.87
CA LEU A 583 -6.19 -5.57 -8.39
C LEU A 583 -7.17 -4.43 -8.75
N SER A 584 -6.68 -3.29 -9.23
CA SER A 584 -7.40 -1.99 -9.16
C SER A 584 -7.93 -1.45 -10.50
N GLY A 585 -8.31 -2.33 -11.44
CA GLY A 585 -8.70 -1.93 -12.81
C GLY A 585 -7.54 -1.35 -13.64
N ALA A 586 -6.39 -1.12 -13.00
CA ALA A 586 -5.17 -0.54 -13.56
C ALA A 586 -4.20 -1.58 -14.12
N LEU A 587 -4.65 -2.82 -14.36
CA LEU A 587 -3.82 -3.92 -14.87
C LEU A 587 -3.19 -3.57 -16.23
N GLU A 588 -3.91 -2.82 -17.06
CA GLU A 588 -3.42 -2.34 -18.36
C GLU A 588 -2.36 -1.23 -18.26
N ARG A 589 -2.16 -0.64 -17.07
CA ARG A 589 -1.07 0.32 -16.80
C ARG A 589 0.26 -0.37 -16.47
N ILE A 590 0.25 -1.69 -16.32
CA ILE A 590 1.46 -2.52 -16.22
C ILE A 590 1.85 -2.86 -17.66
N ARG A 591 3.09 -2.65 -18.07
CA ARG A 591 3.50 -2.99 -19.45
C ARG A 591 3.73 -4.50 -19.58
N ASP A 592 3.52 -5.06 -20.76
CA ASP A 592 3.63 -6.52 -20.99
C ASP A 592 5.06 -7.05 -20.86
N ASP A 593 6.06 -6.19 -21.12
CA ASP A 593 7.48 -6.42 -20.90
C ASP A 593 7.93 -6.12 -19.46
N GLU A 594 7.06 -5.57 -18.60
CA GLU A 594 7.43 -5.15 -17.24
C GLU A 594 7.88 -6.37 -16.41
N PRO A 595 9.10 -6.37 -15.85
CA PRO A 595 9.62 -7.48 -15.07
C PRO A 595 9.04 -7.48 -13.66
N ILE A 596 8.49 -8.62 -13.26
CA ILE A 596 7.79 -8.82 -11.99
C ILE A 596 8.62 -9.74 -11.11
N GLU A 597 9.06 -9.23 -9.96
CA GLU A 597 9.76 -10.01 -8.94
C GLU A 597 8.76 -10.66 -7.97
N LEU A 598 8.77 -11.99 -7.93
CA LEU A 598 8.16 -12.78 -6.85
C LEU A 598 9.25 -13.23 -5.88
N LYS A 599 8.91 -13.38 -4.58
CA LYS A 599 9.84 -13.86 -3.54
C LYS A 599 9.31 -15.12 -2.87
N THR A 600 10.09 -16.19 -2.88
CA THR A 600 9.76 -17.42 -2.16
C THR A 600 10.02 -17.31 -0.66
N GLU A 601 9.53 -18.27 0.12
CA GLU A 601 9.81 -18.39 1.56
C GLU A 601 11.31 -18.58 1.86
N GLU A 602 12.04 -19.26 0.96
CA GLU A 602 13.51 -19.36 0.96
C GLU A 602 14.22 -18.04 0.55
N ASN A 603 13.48 -16.93 0.44
CA ASN A 603 13.94 -15.60 0.00
C ASN A 603 14.57 -15.56 -1.42
N LYS A 604 14.37 -16.60 -2.24
CA LYS A 604 14.80 -16.61 -3.65
C LYS A 604 13.93 -15.65 -4.46
N ARG A 605 14.55 -14.95 -5.41
CA ARG A 605 13.87 -14.03 -6.33
C ARG A 605 13.59 -14.73 -7.65
N LEU A 606 12.32 -14.79 -8.00
CA LEU A 606 11.81 -15.33 -9.24
C LEU A 606 11.37 -14.15 -10.12
N ARG A 607 11.81 -14.09 -11.38
CA ARG A 607 11.47 -12.99 -12.30
C ARG A 607 10.61 -13.51 -13.45
N LEU A 608 9.46 -12.88 -13.63
CA LEU A 608 8.47 -13.20 -14.66
C LEU A 608 8.12 -11.94 -15.44
N ARG A 609 7.86 -12.06 -16.74
CA ARG A 609 7.28 -10.95 -17.52
C ARG A 609 5.80 -10.80 -17.17
N ALA A 610 5.33 -9.55 -17.07
CA ALA A 610 3.94 -9.26 -16.69
C ALA A 610 2.91 -9.92 -17.62
N ASP A 611 3.22 -10.07 -18.91
CA ASP A 611 2.35 -10.75 -19.88
C ASP A 611 2.07 -12.23 -19.57
N ARG A 612 2.93 -12.91 -18.80
CA ARG A 612 2.71 -14.29 -18.33
C ARG A 612 1.69 -14.34 -17.18
N LEU A 613 1.70 -13.32 -16.31
CA LEU A 613 0.83 -13.24 -15.13
C LEU A 613 -0.52 -12.59 -15.45
N LYS A 614 -0.55 -11.55 -16.31
CA LYS A 614 -1.77 -10.80 -16.66
C LYS A 614 -2.99 -11.67 -17.01
N PRO A 615 -2.90 -12.74 -17.83
CA PRO A 615 -4.07 -13.57 -18.16
C PRO A 615 -4.69 -14.23 -16.92
N VAL A 616 -3.85 -14.84 -16.08
CA VAL A 616 -4.28 -15.50 -14.84
C VAL A 616 -4.79 -14.48 -13.82
N VAL A 617 -4.16 -13.31 -13.73
CA VAL A 617 -4.67 -12.24 -12.89
C VAL A 617 -6.01 -11.68 -13.43
N ARG A 618 -6.23 -11.55 -14.74
CA ARG A 618 -7.55 -11.19 -15.30
C ARG A 618 -8.64 -12.22 -14.97
N VAL A 619 -8.31 -13.52 -14.97
CA VAL A 619 -9.27 -14.59 -14.67
C VAL A 619 -9.53 -14.75 -13.16
N LEU A 620 -8.51 -14.56 -12.32
CA LEU A 620 -8.54 -14.88 -10.89
C LEU A 620 -8.49 -13.66 -9.94
N VAL A 621 -8.35 -12.41 -10.44
CA VAL A 621 -8.49 -11.14 -9.64
C VAL A 621 -9.69 -11.24 -8.72
N ASP A 622 -10.76 -11.75 -9.30
CA ASP A 622 -12.03 -12.04 -8.67
C ASP A 622 -11.89 -12.85 -7.36
N LEU A 623 -11.13 -13.94 -7.39
CA LEU A 623 -10.95 -14.88 -6.28
C LEU A 623 -9.93 -14.37 -5.26
N PHE A 624 -8.87 -13.70 -5.74
CA PHE A 624 -7.85 -13.12 -4.87
C PHE A 624 -8.38 -11.95 -4.01
N ASP A 625 -9.34 -11.14 -4.50
CA ASP A 625 -10.00 -10.05 -3.74
C ASP A 625 -10.90 -10.55 -2.57
N SER A 626 -11.15 -11.87 -2.47
CA SER A 626 -11.88 -12.51 -1.36
C SER A 626 -10.99 -13.26 -0.36
N LEU A 627 -9.80 -13.72 -0.77
CA LEU A 627 -8.99 -14.68 -0.02
C LEU A 627 -7.77 -14.07 0.69
N GLY A 628 -7.73 -12.74 0.84
CA GLY A 628 -6.59 -11.98 1.39
C GLY A 628 -6.13 -12.31 2.83
N GLY A 629 -6.79 -13.25 3.50
CA GLY A 629 -6.28 -13.93 4.71
C GLY A 629 -5.94 -15.41 4.45
N ALA A 630 -6.91 -16.21 3.97
CA ALA A 630 -6.79 -17.68 3.87
C ALA A 630 -5.67 -18.19 2.94
N LEU A 631 -5.31 -17.44 1.88
CA LEU A 631 -4.20 -17.84 1.00
C LEU A 631 -2.82 -17.73 1.67
N ALA A 632 -2.69 -16.97 2.76
CA ALA A 632 -1.45 -16.90 3.53
C ALA A 632 -1.20 -18.17 4.38
N GLU A 633 -2.23 -18.96 4.63
CA GLU A 633 -2.17 -20.25 5.36
C GLU A 633 -2.05 -21.44 4.39
N GLY A 634 -2.01 -21.19 3.08
CA GLY A 634 -1.71 -22.21 2.07
C GLY A 634 -2.89 -23.09 1.65
N ALA A 635 -4.13 -22.66 1.92
CA ALA A 635 -5.33 -23.32 1.41
C ALA A 635 -5.43 -23.24 -0.13
N PRO A 636 -5.97 -24.27 -0.82
CA PRO A 636 -6.13 -24.28 -2.28
C PRO A 636 -7.14 -23.23 -2.76
N LEU A 637 -7.01 -22.78 -4.02
CA LEU A 637 -7.85 -21.73 -4.57
C LEU A 637 -9.18 -22.31 -5.08
N ARG A 638 -10.28 -22.08 -4.34
CA ARG A 638 -11.61 -22.59 -4.71
C ARG A 638 -12.29 -21.79 -5.82
N VAL A 639 -12.57 -22.46 -6.94
CA VAL A 639 -13.25 -21.92 -8.12
C VAL A 639 -14.63 -22.56 -8.27
N PRO A 640 -15.74 -21.81 -8.50
CA PRO A 640 -17.05 -22.41 -8.77
C PRO A 640 -17.03 -23.24 -10.07
N ALA A 641 -17.77 -24.35 -10.14
CA ALA A 641 -17.75 -25.21 -11.32
C ALA A 641 -18.16 -24.51 -12.63
N VAL A 642 -19.06 -23.52 -12.54
CA VAL A 642 -19.49 -22.68 -13.67
C VAL A 642 -18.42 -21.71 -14.19
N ASP A 643 -17.33 -21.49 -13.45
CA ASP A 643 -16.17 -20.71 -13.92
C ASP A 643 -15.10 -21.58 -14.62
N ALA A 644 -15.29 -22.91 -14.71
CA ALA A 644 -14.37 -23.85 -15.37
C ALA A 644 -14.01 -23.45 -16.81
N GLY A 645 -14.98 -22.93 -17.58
CA GLY A 645 -14.75 -22.45 -18.95
C GLY A 645 -13.79 -21.25 -19.07
N ARG A 646 -13.44 -20.59 -17.95
CA ARG A 646 -12.38 -19.58 -17.89
C ARG A 646 -10.98 -20.17 -17.71
N LEU A 647 -10.87 -21.34 -17.08
CA LEU A 647 -9.60 -22.04 -16.88
C LEU A 647 -9.11 -22.65 -18.20
N ASP A 648 -10.03 -23.18 -19.01
CA ASP A 648 -9.72 -23.73 -20.34
C ASP A 648 -9.19 -22.62 -21.28
N ALA A 649 -9.76 -21.41 -21.23
CA ALA A 649 -9.28 -20.25 -21.98
C ALA A 649 -7.86 -19.76 -21.59
N LEU A 650 -7.24 -20.33 -20.54
CA LEU A 650 -5.83 -20.09 -20.21
C LEU A 650 -4.88 -21.05 -20.94
N HIS A 651 -5.32 -22.27 -21.33
CA HIS A 651 -4.52 -23.23 -22.13
C HIS A 651 -4.14 -22.63 -23.48
N ASP A 652 -5.10 -22.05 -24.20
CA ASP A 652 -4.93 -21.48 -25.55
C ASP A 652 -3.90 -20.34 -25.62
N THR A 653 -3.46 -19.81 -24.48
CA THR A 653 -2.37 -18.81 -24.43
C THR A 653 -0.98 -19.39 -24.72
N GLY A 654 -0.86 -20.73 -24.84
CA GLY A 654 0.38 -21.45 -25.13
C GLY A 654 1.44 -21.38 -24.02
N ARG A 655 1.08 -20.81 -22.86
CA ARG A 655 2.01 -20.46 -21.77
C ARG A 655 1.68 -21.13 -20.43
N TRP A 656 0.61 -21.92 -20.40
CA TRP A 656 0.07 -22.58 -19.21
C TRP A 656 -0.39 -23.99 -19.56
N GLN A 657 0.00 -24.97 -18.76
CA GLN A 657 -0.49 -26.35 -18.88
C GLN A 657 -1.28 -26.73 -17.64
N PHE A 658 -2.62 -26.77 -17.74
CA PHE A 658 -3.48 -27.32 -16.70
C PHE A 658 -3.76 -28.80 -16.94
N SER A 659 -3.52 -29.63 -15.92
CA SER A 659 -3.96 -31.02 -15.86
C SER A 659 -5.10 -31.18 -14.86
N GLY A 660 -6.18 -31.86 -15.25
CA GLY A 660 -7.41 -31.99 -14.46
C GLY A 660 -8.43 -32.85 -15.19
N ASP A 661 -9.48 -33.28 -14.48
CA ASP A 661 -10.49 -34.22 -14.99
C ASP A 661 -11.13 -33.77 -16.30
N ASP A 662 -11.38 -34.72 -17.21
CA ASP A 662 -12.06 -34.49 -18.48
C ASP A 662 -13.48 -33.91 -18.32
N SER A 663 -14.08 -34.05 -17.13
CA SER A 663 -15.36 -33.43 -16.75
C SER A 663 -15.32 -31.90 -16.80
N ILE A 664 -14.18 -31.29 -16.43
CA ILE A 664 -13.97 -29.83 -16.45
C ILE A 664 -13.98 -29.32 -17.89
N ARG A 665 -13.22 -30.00 -18.75
CA ARG A 665 -13.12 -29.70 -20.19
C ARG A 665 -14.44 -29.89 -20.90
N GLU A 666 -15.19 -30.94 -20.56
CA GLU A 666 -16.49 -31.20 -21.18
C GLU A 666 -17.54 -30.16 -20.76
N LEU A 667 -17.57 -29.75 -19.48
CA LEU A 667 -18.45 -28.65 -19.04
C LEU A 667 -18.04 -27.30 -19.66
N ALA A 668 -16.74 -27.00 -19.72
CA ALA A 668 -16.19 -25.81 -20.37
C ALA A 668 -16.59 -25.75 -21.85
N ARG A 669 -16.37 -26.83 -22.60
CA ARG A 669 -16.69 -26.95 -24.02
C ARG A 669 -18.19 -26.82 -24.29
N ARG A 670 -19.06 -27.38 -23.44
CA ARG A 670 -20.52 -27.22 -23.52
C ARG A 670 -20.97 -25.79 -23.26
N LEU A 671 -20.38 -25.11 -22.27
CA LEU A 671 -20.67 -23.68 -22.00
C LEU A 671 -20.14 -22.75 -23.10
N GLN A 672 -18.99 -23.06 -23.69
CA GLN A 672 -18.38 -22.29 -24.78
C GLN A 672 -19.07 -22.50 -26.15
N ALA A 673 -19.62 -23.70 -26.41
CA ALA A 673 -20.40 -23.98 -27.62
C ALA A 673 -21.61 -23.04 -27.79
N GLY A 674 -22.09 -22.49 -26.68
CA GLY A 674 -23.12 -21.46 -26.66
C GLY A 674 -24.54 -22.02 -26.83
N PRO A 675 -25.56 -21.31 -26.30
CA PRO A 675 -26.91 -21.83 -26.15
C PRO A 675 -27.76 -21.84 -27.45
N GLY A 676 -27.14 -21.67 -28.62
CA GLY A 676 -27.84 -21.37 -29.88
C GLY A 676 -27.72 -22.42 -31.00
N LEU A 677 -26.89 -23.46 -30.85
CA LEU A 677 -26.56 -24.37 -31.97
C LEU A 677 -27.51 -25.57 -32.14
N ARG A 678 -28.35 -25.89 -31.15
CA ARG A 678 -29.26 -27.06 -31.20
C ARG A 678 -30.71 -26.62 -31.35
N GLU A 679 -31.29 -26.96 -32.49
CA GLU A 679 -32.69 -26.69 -32.79
C GLU A 679 -33.60 -27.70 -32.08
N VAL A 680 -34.54 -27.22 -31.26
CA VAL A 680 -35.49 -28.05 -30.52
C VAL A 680 -36.84 -28.03 -31.24
N PRO A 681 -37.51 -29.17 -31.44
CA PRO A 681 -38.83 -29.18 -32.07
C PRO A 681 -39.85 -28.39 -31.24
N VAL A 682 -40.69 -27.62 -31.92
CA VAL A 682 -41.82 -26.91 -31.29
C VAL A 682 -42.84 -27.95 -30.77
N PRO A 683 -43.39 -27.79 -29.54
CA PRO A 683 -44.35 -28.74 -28.97
C PRO A 683 -45.61 -28.87 -29.81
N ARG A 684 -46.15 -30.09 -29.95
CA ARG A 684 -47.35 -30.38 -30.73
C ARG A 684 -48.62 -29.76 -30.12
N GLY A 685 -48.68 -29.63 -28.79
CA GLY A 685 -49.79 -29.02 -28.06
C GLY A 685 -49.80 -27.50 -28.10
N LEU A 686 -48.78 -26.85 -28.71
CA LEU A 686 -48.70 -25.40 -28.81
C LEU A 686 -49.58 -24.88 -29.95
N LYS A 687 -50.67 -24.18 -29.63
CA LYS A 687 -51.58 -23.55 -30.61
C LYS A 687 -51.11 -22.14 -31.01
N ALA A 688 -49.85 -22.04 -31.42
CA ALA A 688 -49.24 -20.82 -31.96
C ALA A 688 -48.03 -21.16 -32.86
N GLU A 689 -47.85 -20.40 -33.93
CA GLU A 689 -46.61 -20.42 -34.71
C GLU A 689 -45.56 -19.54 -34.00
N LEU A 690 -44.42 -20.14 -33.65
CA LEU A 690 -43.29 -19.41 -33.07
C LEU A 690 -42.47 -18.74 -34.18
N ARG A 691 -42.19 -17.46 -34.01
CA ARG A 691 -41.26 -16.70 -34.87
C ARG A 691 -39.83 -17.20 -34.67
N GLY A 692 -38.95 -17.01 -35.66
CA GLY A 692 -37.57 -17.50 -35.60
C GLY A 692 -36.81 -17.11 -34.31
N TYR A 693 -36.95 -15.88 -33.82
CA TYR A 693 -36.35 -15.49 -32.54
C TYR A 693 -37.08 -16.14 -31.34
N GLN A 694 -38.40 -16.31 -31.36
CA GLN A 694 -39.12 -16.99 -30.27
C GLN A 694 -38.69 -18.46 -30.16
N HIS A 695 -38.47 -19.11 -31.30
CA HIS A 695 -37.91 -20.45 -31.39
C HIS A 695 -36.47 -20.52 -30.89
N GLN A 696 -35.60 -19.56 -31.22
CA GLN A 696 -34.27 -19.44 -30.60
C GLN A 696 -34.34 -19.29 -29.08
N GLY A 697 -35.35 -18.61 -28.54
CA GLY A 697 -35.56 -18.51 -27.09
C GLY A 697 -36.01 -19.82 -26.45
N LEU A 698 -36.84 -20.61 -27.14
CA LEU A 698 -37.16 -21.98 -26.74
C LEU A 698 -35.90 -22.87 -26.72
N ASN A 699 -35.07 -22.79 -27.77
CA ASN A 699 -33.80 -23.52 -27.87
C ASN A 699 -32.87 -23.14 -26.70
N TRP A 700 -32.73 -21.85 -26.41
CA TRP A 700 -31.93 -21.33 -25.29
C TRP A 700 -32.42 -21.84 -23.92
N MET A 701 -33.73 -21.80 -23.64
CA MET A 701 -34.27 -22.32 -22.38
C MET A 701 -34.10 -23.84 -22.25
N GLN A 702 -34.26 -24.58 -23.35
CA GLN A 702 -34.06 -26.04 -23.37
C GLN A 702 -32.57 -26.40 -23.22
N PHE A 703 -31.65 -25.63 -23.78
CA PHE A 703 -30.20 -25.76 -23.54
C PHE A 703 -29.86 -25.56 -22.06
N LEU A 704 -30.36 -24.48 -21.43
CA LEU A 704 -30.11 -24.25 -20.00
C LEU A 704 -30.60 -25.43 -19.15
N ARG A 705 -31.80 -25.96 -19.46
CA ARG A 705 -32.33 -27.18 -18.83
C ARG A 705 -31.40 -28.38 -19.06
N GLU A 706 -30.94 -28.64 -20.28
CA GLU A 706 -30.03 -29.76 -20.61
C GLU A 706 -28.69 -29.72 -19.83
N GLN A 707 -28.29 -28.57 -19.31
CA GLN A 707 -27.06 -28.40 -18.53
C GLN A 707 -27.32 -28.21 -17.02
N ASP A 708 -28.56 -28.41 -16.54
CA ASP A 708 -29.00 -28.12 -15.16
C ASP A 708 -28.73 -26.67 -14.69
N LEU A 709 -28.83 -25.72 -15.63
CA LEU A 709 -28.59 -24.29 -15.41
C LEU A 709 -29.91 -23.50 -15.27
N ALA A 710 -29.77 -22.27 -14.78
CA ALA A 710 -30.84 -21.28 -14.62
C ALA A 710 -30.49 -20.01 -15.42
N GLY A 711 -31.48 -19.16 -15.72
CA GLY A 711 -31.23 -17.96 -16.53
C GLY A 711 -32.30 -16.86 -16.50
N VAL A 712 -31.99 -15.75 -17.17
CA VAL A 712 -32.86 -14.58 -17.37
C VAL A 712 -33.24 -14.46 -18.85
N LEU A 713 -34.53 -14.59 -19.18
CA LEU A 713 -35.08 -14.17 -20.47
C LEU A 713 -35.44 -12.68 -20.38
N ALA A 714 -34.50 -11.86 -20.84
CA ALA A 714 -34.51 -10.40 -20.79
C ALA A 714 -34.93 -9.74 -22.11
N ASP A 715 -35.68 -10.46 -22.96
CA ASP A 715 -36.29 -9.91 -24.19
C ASP A 715 -37.10 -8.64 -23.93
N ASP A 716 -37.10 -7.70 -24.88
CA ASP A 716 -37.94 -6.51 -24.83
C ASP A 716 -39.45 -6.80 -24.64
N MET A 717 -40.16 -5.81 -24.12
CA MET A 717 -41.58 -5.91 -23.76
C MET A 717 -42.49 -6.06 -24.99
N GLY A 718 -43.08 -7.23 -25.17
CA GLY A 718 -43.98 -7.53 -26.28
C GLY A 718 -43.43 -8.51 -27.31
N LEU A 719 -42.17 -8.94 -27.20
CA LEU A 719 -41.59 -9.99 -28.05
C LEU A 719 -42.19 -11.40 -27.82
N GLY A 720 -43.06 -11.56 -26.82
CA GLY A 720 -43.77 -12.82 -26.52
C GLY A 720 -43.01 -13.75 -25.57
N LYS A 721 -42.54 -13.23 -24.42
CA LYS A 721 -41.92 -14.05 -23.37
C LYS A 721 -42.87 -15.13 -22.83
N THR A 722 -44.15 -14.80 -22.67
CA THR A 722 -45.20 -15.73 -22.21
C THR A 722 -45.33 -16.96 -23.11
N VAL A 723 -45.49 -16.75 -24.43
CA VAL A 723 -45.65 -17.87 -25.39
C VAL A 723 -44.37 -18.70 -25.51
N GLN A 724 -43.18 -18.08 -25.46
CA GLN A 724 -41.90 -18.80 -25.38
C GLN A 724 -41.85 -19.69 -24.12
N THR A 725 -42.28 -19.17 -22.97
CA THR A 725 -42.30 -19.91 -21.69
C THR A 725 -43.33 -21.04 -21.68
N LEU A 726 -44.53 -20.81 -22.23
CA LEU A 726 -45.56 -21.85 -22.38
C LEU A 726 -45.08 -22.97 -23.32
N ALA A 727 -44.41 -22.63 -24.42
CA ALA A 727 -43.76 -23.61 -25.29
C ALA A 727 -42.66 -24.40 -24.55
N HIS A 728 -41.88 -23.75 -23.68
CA HIS A 728 -40.89 -24.45 -22.86
C HIS A 728 -41.54 -25.44 -21.88
N VAL A 729 -42.62 -25.05 -21.17
CA VAL A 729 -43.36 -25.95 -20.27
C VAL A 729 -44.01 -27.11 -21.03
N LEU A 730 -44.59 -26.87 -22.21
CA LEU A 730 -45.15 -27.92 -23.06
C LEU A 730 -44.08 -28.90 -23.56
N ALA A 731 -42.89 -28.41 -23.93
CA ALA A 731 -41.76 -29.27 -24.30
C ALA A 731 -41.33 -30.20 -23.14
N GLU A 732 -41.45 -29.77 -21.88
CA GLU A 732 -41.21 -30.61 -20.70
C GLU A 732 -42.30 -31.66 -20.50
N LYS A 733 -43.56 -31.29 -20.72
CA LYS A 733 -44.70 -32.19 -20.64
C LYS A 733 -44.64 -33.28 -21.72
N GLU A 734 -44.50 -32.90 -22.99
CA GLU A 734 -44.50 -33.83 -24.13
C GLU A 734 -43.33 -34.82 -24.10
N ALA A 735 -42.20 -34.42 -23.53
CA ALA A 735 -41.06 -35.30 -23.31
C ALA A 735 -41.14 -36.17 -22.05
N GLY A 736 -42.24 -36.11 -21.29
CA GLY A 736 -42.43 -36.87 -20.05
C GLY A 736 -41.53 -36.43 -18.89
N ARG A 737 -40.92 -35.24 -18.95
CA ARG A 737 -39.95 -34.73 -17.97
C ARG A 737 -40.59 -33.91 -16.85
N LEU A 738 -41.80 -33.37 -17.08
CA LEU A 738 -42.58 -32.61 -16.11
C LEU A 738 -43.18 -33.55 -15.04
N THR A 739 -42.33 -34.12 -14.19
CA THR A 739 -42.76 -35.03 -13.08
C THR A 739 -43.29 -34.29 -11.85
N HIS A 740 -43.10 -32.97 -11.82
CA HIS A 740 -43.51 -32.06 -10.76
C HIS A 740 -44.10 -30.79 -11.42
N PRO A 741 -45.01 -30.06 -10.77
CA PRO A 741 -45.62 -28.86 -11.35
C PRO A 741 -44.59 -27.78 -11.68
N ALA A 742 -44.89 -26.98 -12.71
CA ALA A 742 -44.23 -25.70 -12.95
C ALA A 742 -44.94 -24.58 -12.17
N LEU A 743 -44.22 -23.83 -11.35
CA LEU A 743 -44.76 -22.70 -10.59
C LEU A 743 -44.35 -21.38 -11.25
N ILE A 744 -45.33 -20.56 -11.64
CA ILE A 744 -45.11 -19.20 -12.13
C ILE A 744 -45.61 -18.20 -11.09
N VAL A 745 -44.71 -17.29 -10.69
CA VAL A 745 -45.00 -16.18 -9.78
C VAL A 745 -45.13 -14.92 -10.60
N VAL A 746 -46.31 -14.29 -10.54
CA VAL A 746 -46.64 -13.12 -11.36
C VAL A 746 -47.15 -11.95 -10.50
N PRO A 747 -47.11 -10.69 -10.99
CA PRO A 747 -47.89 -9.60 -10.41
C PRO A 747 -49.40 -9.94 -10.44
N THR A 748 -50.15 -9.52 -9.42
CA THR A 748 -51.58 -9.87 -9.22
C THR A 748 -52.47 -9.59 -10.44
N THR A 749 -52.13 -8.56 -11.18
CA THR A 749 -52.76 -8.07 -12.41
C THR A 749 -52.46 -8.93 -13.65
N LEU A 750 -51.35 -9.68 -13.68
CA LEU A 750 -51.00 -10.56 -14.80
C LEU A 750 -51.69 -11.94 -14.71
N VAL A 751 -52.23 -12.30 -13.56
CA VAL A 751 -52.82 -13.63 -13.29
C VAL A 751 -53.90 -14.00 -14.33
N HIS A 752 -54.77 -13.05 -14.68
CA HIS A 752 -55.80 -13.27 -15.70
C HIS A 752 -55.19 -13.45 -17.10
N ASN A 753 -54.20 -12.62 -17.45
CA ASN A 753 -53.54 -12.67 -18.74
C ASN A 753 -52.81 -14.01 -18.96
N TRP A 754 -52.04 -14.47 -17.97
CA TRP A 754 -51.38 -15.79 -18.02
C TRP A 754 -52.39 -16.95 -18.12
N ARG A 755 -53.55 -16.86 -17.43
CA ARG A 755 -54.61 -17.88 -17.54
C ARG A 755 -55.17 -17.95 -18.96
N GLU A 756 -55.51 -16.81 -19.57
CA GLU A 756 -56.07 -16.79 -20.92
C GLU A 756 -55.03 -17.11 -22.01
N GLU A 757 -53.77 -16.67 -21.86
CA GLU A 757 -52.70 -17.07 -22.77
C GLU A 757 -52.41 -18.57 -22.68
N ALA A 758 -52.41 -19.17 -21.49
CA ALA A 758 -52.30 -20.62 -21.34
C ALA A 758 -53.51 -21.33 -21.96
N ARG A 759 -54.75 -20.85 -21.73
CA ARG A 759 -55.97 -21.41 -22.35
C ARG A 759 -55.95 -21.31 -23.88
N ARG A 760 -55.36 -20.26 -24.43
CA ARG A 760 -55.26 -20.01 -25.88
C ARG A 760 -54.16 -20.86 -26.53
N PHE A 761 -52.94 -20.81 -25.99
CA PHE A 761 -51.75 -21.37 -26.62
C PHE A 761 -51.38 -22.78 -26.12
N ALA A 762 -51.79 -23.15 -24.91
CA ALA A 762 -51.46 -24.43 -24.28
C ALA A 762 -52.71 -25.08 -23.62
N PRO A 763 -53.83 -25.27 -24.34
CA PRO A 763 -55.12 -25.67 -23.75
C PRO A 763 -55.12 -27.06 -23.10
N GLU A 764 -54.14 -27.91 -23.42
CA GLU A 764 -53.99 -29.25 -22.86
C GLU A 764 -53.24 -29.25 -21.51
N LEU A 765 -52.77 -28.09 -21.05
CA LEU A 765 -52.03 -27.92 -19.80
C LEU A 765 -52.99 -27.72 -18.62
N LYS A 766 -52.85 -28.52 -17.55
CA LYS A 766 -53.65 -28.38 -16.33
C LYS A 766 -53.18 -27.16 -15.51
N VAL A 767 -53.83 -26.02 -15.69
CA VAL A 767 -53.49 -24.75 -15.01
C VAL A 767 -54.30 -24.55 -13.74
N LEU A 768 -53.63 -24.43 -12.60
CA LEU A 768 -54.19 -24.09 -11.29
C LEU A 768 -53.88 -22.62 -10.94
N VAL A 769 -54.90 -21.86 -10.54
CA VAL A 769 -54.75 -20.43 -10.18
C VAL A 769 -54.93 -20.22 -8.67
N LEU A 770 -53.83 -19.97 -7.95
CA LEU A 770 -53.81 -19.71 -6.51
C LEU A 770 -53.88 -18.20 -6.21
N ASN A 771 -55.03 -17.60 -6.53
CA ASN A 771 -55.31 -16.18 -6.25
C ASN A 771 -56.62 -16.00 -5.45
N GLY A 772 -56.75 -14.89 -4.73
CA GLY A 772 -57.95 -14.52 -3.97
C GLY A 772 -58.07 -15.17 -2.58
N PRO A 773 -59.17 -14.88 -1.83
CA PRO A 773 -59.38 -15.41 -0.49
C PRO A 773 -59.62 -16.94 -0.48
N GLN A 774 -60.42 -17.45 -1.41
CA GLN A 774 -60.81 -18.87 -1.55
C GLN A 774 -59.68 -19.81 -1.98
N ARG A 775 -58.48 -19.30 -2.31
CA ARG A 775 -57.36 -20.12 -2.83
C ARG A 775 -56.95 -21.30 -1.94
N LYS A 776 -57.21 -21.23 -0.63
CA LYS A 776 -56.89 -22.27 0.35
C LYS A 776 -57.63 -23.58 0.07
N GLU A 777 -58.86 -23.50 -0.43
CA GLU A 777 -59.71 -24.64 -0.81
C GLU A 777 -59.12 -25.43 -2.00
N ARG A 778 -58.13 -24.87 -2.69
CA ARG A 778 -57.47 -25.47 -3.86
C ARG A 778 -56.03 -25.92 -3.59
N PHE A 779 -55.57 -25.90 -2.34
CA PHE A 779 -54.21 -26.35 -2.02
C PHE A 779 -54.03 -27.86 -2.22
N GLU A 780 -55.06 -28.66 -1.99
CA GLU A 780 -55.01 -30.12 -2.24
C GLU A 780 -54.81 -30.45 -3.74
N GLN A 781 -55.21 -29.55 -4.64
CA GLN A 781 -55.09 -29.71 -6.10
C GLN A 781 -53.67 -29.42 -6.63
N ILE A 782 -52.73 -28.97 -5.78
CA ILE A 782 -51.37 -28.59 -6.19
C ILE A 782 -50.62 -29.77 -6.83
N GLY A 783 -50.79 -31.00 -6.30
CA GLY A 783 -50.13 -32.19 -6.83
C GLY A 783 -50.71 -32.72 -8.16
N GLU A 784 -51.93 -32.29 -8.53
CA GLU A 784 -52.60 -32.71 -9.77
C GLU A 784 -52.41 -31.74 -10.95
N ALA A 785 -51.89 -30.54 -10.64
CA ALA A 785 -51.65 -29.47 -11.60
C ALA A 785 -50.31 -29.67 -12.34
N GLU A 786 -50.26 -29.20 -13.58
CA GLU A 786 -49.03 -29.16 -14.39
C GLU A 786 -48.41 -27.76 -14.38
N LEU A 787 -49.26 -26.72 -14.28
CA LEU A 787 -48.87 -25.33 -14.17
C LEU A 787 -49.63 -24.64 -13.02
N ILE A 788 -48.92 -23.93 -12.17
CA ILE A 788 -49.49 -23.21 -11.02
C ILE A 788 -49.18 -21.72 -11.16
N LEU A 789 -50.22 -20.88 -11.09
CA LEU A 789 -50.10 -19.42 -11.11
C LEU A 789 -50.36 -18.86 -9.71
N THR A 790 -49.39 -18.16 -9.14
CA THR A 790 -49.51 -17.45 -7.85
C THR A 790 -48.97 -16.02 -7.93
N THR A 791 -49.11 -15.24 -6.86
CA THR A 791 -48.65 -13.84 -6.83
C THR A 791 -47.57 -13.59 -5.79
N TYR A 792 -46.67 -12.64 -6.08
CA TYR A 792 -45.62 -12.19 -5.14
C TYR A 792 -46.16 -11.82 -3.74
N ALA A 793 -47.37 -11.26 -3.67
CA ALA A 793 -48.01 -10.84 -2.42
C ALA A 793 -48.61 -12.00 -1.61
N LEU A 794 -48.95 -13.12 -2.26
CA LEU A 794 -49.51 -14.31 -1.62
C LEU A 794 -48.42 -15.34 -1.29
N LEU A 795 -47.36 -15.44 -2.09
CA LEU A 795 -46.30 -16.44 -1.93
C LEU A 795 -45.66 -16.43 -0.54
N TRP A 796 -45.38 -15.27 0.06
CA TRP A 796 -44.86 -15.21 1.44
C TRP A 796 -45.90 -15.57 2.52
N ARG A 797 -47.20 -15.40 2.24
CA ARG A 797 -48.30 -15.74 3.16
C ARG A 797 -48.56 -17.24 3.19
N ASP A 798 -48.45 -17.87 2.03
CA ASP A 798 -48.74 -19.28 1.81
C ASP A 798 -47.45 -20.14 1.72
N GLN A 799 -46.29 -19.55 2.05
CA GLN A 799 -44.96 -20.16 1.90
C GLN A 799 -44.86 -21.56 2.51
N LYS A 800 -45.50 -21.80 3.66
CA LYS A 800 -45.46 -23.12 4.33
C LYS A 800 -45.96 -24.23 3.42
N VAL A 801 -47.19 -24.08 2.90
CA VAL A 801 -47.82 -25.03 1.97
C VAL A 801 -47.02 -25.11 0.67
N LEU A 802 -46.64 -23.96 0.10
CA LEU A 802 -45.90 -23.96 -1.17
C LEU A 802 -44.51 -24.59 -1.07
N ALA A 803 -43.87 -24.62 0.11
CA ALA A 803 -42.56 -25.23 0.33
C ALA A 803 -42.62 -26.73 0.70
N GLU A 804 -43.81 -27.30 0.90
CA GLU A 804 -44.03 -28.75 1.09
C GLU A 804 -43.97 -29.52 -0.24
N HIS A 805 -44.02 -28.81 -1.38
CA HIS A 805 -43.95 -29.37 -2.73
C HIS A 805 -42.61 -29.04 -3.41
N ASP A 806 -42.08 -30.00 -4.18
CA ASP A 806 -40.99 -29.79 -5.13
C ASP A 806 -41.57 -29.39 -6.50
N TYR A 807 -40.87 -28.50 -7.23
CA TYR A 807 -41.29 -28.00 -8.54
C TYR A 807 -40.29 -28.38 -9.64
N HIS A 808 -40.77 -28.64 -10.87
CA HIS A 808 -39.87 -28.86 -12.01
C HIS A 808 -39.25 -27.53 -12.48
N LEU A 809 -40.09 -26.51 -12.63
CA LEU A 809 -39.72 -25.15 -13.03
C LEU A 809 -40.24 -24.15 -12.00
N LEU A 810 -39.41 -23.18 -11.62
CA LEU A 810 -39.83 -21.99 -10.88
C LEU A 810 -39.54 -20.74 -11.71
N ILE A 811 -40.59 -20.09 -12.18
CA ILE A 811 -40.54 -18.97 -13.11
C ILE A 811 -41.02 -17.70 -12.40
N LEU A 812 -40.23 -16.63 -12.48
CA LEU A 812 -40.59 -15.31 -11.97
C LEU A 812 -40.90 -14.38 -13.14
N ASP A 813 -42.15 -13.97 -13.32
CA ASP A 813 -42.52 -12.98 -14.33
C ASP A 813 -42.49 -11.55 -13.79
N GLU A 814 -42.05 -10.61 -14.61
CA GLU A 814 -41.63 -9.26 -14.20
C GLU A 814 -40.71 -9.33 -12.96
N ALA A 815 -39.61 -10.11 -13.06
CA ALA A 815 -38.70 -10.44 -11.96
C ALA A 815 -38.11 -9.23 -11.19
N GLN A 816 -38.19 -8.02 -11.76
CA GLN A 816 -37.91 -6.75 -11.06
C GLN A 816 -38.78 -6.52 -9.81
N TYR A 817 -39.93 -7.19 -9.65
CA TYR A 817 -40.69 -7.21 -8.39
C TYR A 817 -39.87 -7.79 -7.22
N VAL A 818 -38.83 -8.57 -7.49
CA VAL A 818 -37.92 -9.19 -6.51
C VAL A 818 -36.56 -8.48 -6.45
N LYS A 819 -36.48 -7.23 -6.94
CA LYS A 819 -35.23 -6.45 -7.00
C LYS A 819 -34.49 -6.21 -5.67
N ASN A 820 -35.17 -6.42 -4.53
CA ASN A 820 -34.56 -6.38 -3.21
C ASN A 820 -34.65 -7.74 -2.51
N ALA A 821 -33.48 -8.37 -2.39
CA ALA A 821 -33.23 -9.61 -1.69
C ALA A 821 -33.76 -9.70 -0.24
N THR A 822 -33.89 -8.59 0.49
CA THR A 822 -34.32 -8.58 1.90
C THR A 822 -35.84 -8.60 2.10
N THR A 823 -36.62 -8.53 1.01
CA THR A 823 -38.09 -8.58 1.10
C THR A 823 -38.59 -9.97 1.49
N LYS A 824 -39.71 -10.05 2.23
CA LYS A 824 -40.32 -11.33 2.62
C LYS A 824 -40.67 -12.20 1.40
N ALA A 825 -41.08 -11.60 0.28
CA ALA A 825 -41.32 -12.31 -0.97
C ALA A 825 -40.02 -12.92 -1.54
N ALA A 826 -38.93 -12.15 -1.62
CA ALA A 826 -37.63 -12.65 -2.07
C ALA A 826 -37.05 -13.75 -1.17
N GLN A 827 -37.27 -13.67 0.14
CA GLN A 827 -36.87 -14.70 1.09
C GLN A 827 -37.71 -15.98 0.92
N ALA A 828 -39.03 -15.84 0.77
CA ALA A 828 -39.95 -16.96 0.59
C ALA A 828 -39.69 -17.71 -0.74
N ILE A 829 -39.48 -16.98 -1.83
CA ILE A 829 -39.15 -17.54 -3.16
C ILE A 829 -37.87 -18.38 -3.11
N ARG A 830 -36.81 -17.92 -2.43
CA ARG A 830 -35.55 -18.67 -2.31
C ARG A 830 -35.71 -20.01 -1.59
N GLY A 831 -36.64 -20.10 -0.64
CA GLY A 831 -36.93 -21.30 0.13
C GLY A 831 -37.71 -22.38 -0.62
N LEU A 832 -38.19 -22.10 -1.84
CA LEU A 832 -38.89 -23.07 -2.67
C LEU A 832 -37.88 -23.99 -3.40
N ARG A 833 -38.18 -25.29 -3.41
CA ARG A 833 -37.36 -26.31 -4.08
C ARG A 833 -37.80 -26.43 -5.53
N ALA A 834 -36.91 -26.15 -6.47
CA ALA A 834 -37.20 -26.23 -7.89
C ALA A 834 -35.96 -26.71 -8.65
N ARG A 835 -36.14 -27.62 -9.61
CA ARG A 835 -35.03 -28.17 -10.40
C ARG A 835 -34.39 -27.12 -11.31
N HIS A 836 -35.21 -26.39 -12.08
CA HIS A 836 -34.74 -25.28 -12.91
C HIS A 836 -35.43 -23.97 -12.53
N ARG A 837 -34.71 -22.85 -12.68
CA ARG A 837 -35.18 -21.50 -12.32
C ARG A 837 -35.04 -20.56 -13.51
N LEU A 838 -36.06 -19.73 -13.73
CA LEU A 838 -36.12 -18.80 -14.86
C LEU A 838 -36.67 -17.44 -14.41
N CYS A 839 -35.99 -16.37 -14.76
CA CYS A 839 -36.49 -15.01 -14.60
C CYS A 839 -36.96 -14.48 -15.97
N LEU A 840 -38.18 -13.95 -16.03
CA LEU A 840 -38.68 -13.18 -17.18
C LEU A 840 -38.74 -11.71 -16.78
N THR A 841 -38.19 -10.84 -17.61
CA THR A 841 -38.26 -9.38 -17.39
C THR A 841 -38.08 -8.64 -18.71
N GLY A 842 -38.68 -7.46 -18.86
CA GLY A 842 -38.32 -6.54 -19.96
C GLY A 842 -37.10 -5.68 -19.64
N THR A 843 -36.75 -5.55 -18.36
CA THR A 843 -35.79 -4.57 -17.85
C THR A 843 -35.00 -5.20 -16.70
N PRO A 844 -33.97 -6.01 -17.00
CA PRO A 844 -33.22 -6.77 -15.98
C PRO A 844 -32.47 -5.88 -14.99
N LEU A 845 -32.28 -4.60 -15.32
CA LEU A 845 -31.66 -3.57 -14.49
C LEU A 845 -32.49 -2.28 -14.59
N GLU A 846 -33.05 -1.81 -13.48
CA GLU A 846 -33.85 -0.56 -13.45
C GLU A 846 -33.07 0.59 -12.80
N ASN A 847 -32.42 0.33 -11.65
CA ASN A 847 -31.88 1.38 -10.77
C ASN A 847 -30.41 1.16 -10.38
N HIS A 848 -29.99 -0.08 -10.12
CA HIS A 848 -28.61 -0.38 -9.66
C HIS A 848 -28.24 -1.86 -9.78
N LEU A 849 -26.95 -2.19 -9.92
CA LEU A 849 -26.42 -3.55 -10.06
C LEU A 849 -26.79 -4.52 -8.91
N GLY A 850 -27.21 -4.01 -7.76
CA GLY A 850 -27.76 -4.83 -6.67
C GLY A 850 -29.08 -5.55 -7.01
N GLU A 851 -29.80 -5.09 -8.04
CA GLU A 851 -31.03 -5.75 -8.53
C GLU A 851 -30.66 -6.99 -9.36
N LEU A 852 -29.67 -6.83 -10.25
CA LEU A 852 -29.05 -7.93 -11.01
C LEU A 852 -28.49 -9.00 -10.06
N TRP A 853 -27.77 -8.61 -9.00
CA TRP A 853 -27.34 -9.56 -7.96
C TRP A 853 -28.51 -10.29 -7.31
N SER A 854 -29.61 -9.59 -7.01
CA SER A 854 -30.79 -10.23 -6.39
C SER A 854 -31.47 -11.26 -7.31
N GLN A 855 -31.47 -11.03 -8.63
CA GLN A 855 -31.95 -12.01 -9.62
C GLN A 855 -31.00 -13.20 -9.74
N PHE A 856 -29.69 -12.97 -9.87
CA PHE A 856 -28.70 -14.03 -10.00
C PHE A 856 -28.52 -14.86 -8.72
N ASP A 857 -28.70 -14.26 -7.53
CA ASP A 857 -28.73 -14.98 -6.25
C ASP A 857 -29.99 -15.86 -6.08
N PHE A 858 -31.09 -15.53 -6.77
CA PHE A 858 -32.23 -16.43 -6.89
C PHE A 858 -31.98 -17.57 -7.89
N LEU A 859 -31.43 -17.26 -9.08
CA LEU A 859 -31.21 -18.25 -10.14
C LEU A 859 -30.09 -19.24 -9.81
N LEU A 860 -28.93 -18.72 -9.38
CA LEU A 860 -27.70 -19.44 -9.11
C LEU A 860 -27.09 -18.94 -7.78
N PRO A 861 -27.63 -19.40 -6.62
CA PRO A 861 -27.16 -18.97 -5.31
C PRO A 861 -25.64 -19.08 -5.16
N GLY A 862 -24.99 -18.00 -4.69
CA GLY A 862 -23.53 -17.95 -4.52
C GLY A 862 -22.71 -17.65 -5.79
N PHE A 863 -23.27 -17.71 -7.01
CA PHE A 863 -22.55 -17.47 -8.26
C PHE A 863 -21.83 -16.11 -8.34
N LEU A 864 -22.42 -15.08 -7.72
CA LEU A 864 -21.87 -13.73 -7.63
C LEU A 864 -21.31 -13.38 -6.24
N GLY A 865 -21.16 -14.37 -5.36
CA GLY A 865 -20.77 -14.21 -3.96
C GLY A 865 -21.85 -13.55 -3.09
N SER A 866 -21.50 -13.23 -1.85
CA SER A 866 -22.42 -12.57 -0.91
C SER A 866 -22.79 -11.16 -1.35
N GLN A 867 -23.92 -10.63 -0.88
CA GLN A 867 -24.33 -9.25 -1.19
C GLN A 867 -23.26 -8.21 -0.80
N LYS A 868 -22.52 -8.45 0.29
CA LYS A 868 -21.44 -7.56 0.76
C LYS A 868 -20.24 -7.61 -0.18
N ASP A 869 -19.85 -8.80 -0.62
CA ASP A 869 -18.73 -8.99 -1.55
C ASP A 869 -19.09 -8.47 -2.94
N PHE A 870 -20.30 -8.74 -3.44
CA PHE A 870 -20.79 -8.15 -4.69
C PHE A 870 -20.80 -6.63 -4.63
N THR A 871 -21.24 -6.05 -3.51
CA THR A 871 -21.24 -4.60 -3.31
C THR A 871 -19.82 -4.02 -3.30
N ARG A 872 -18.86 -4.70 -2.67
CA ARG A 872 -17.44 -4.31 -2.62
C ARG A 872 -16.76 -4.44 -3.98
N ARG A 873 -16.99 -5.55 -4.69
CA ARG A 873 -16.21 -5.97 -5.86
C ARG A 873 -16.77 -5.50 -7.18
N TRP A 874 -18.10 -5.46 -7.35
CA TRP A 874 -18.74 -5.09 -8.61
C TRP A 874 -19.46 -3.76 -8.50
N ARG A 875 -20.43 -3.65 -7.57
CA ARG A 875 -21.33 -2.51 -7.49
C ARG A 875 -20.60 -1.19 -7.25
N ASN A 876 -19.83 -1.07 -6.17
CA ASN A 876 -19.14 0.18 -5.85
C ASN A 876 -18.13 0.58 -6.95
N PRO A 877 -17.23 -0.29 -7.44
CA PRO A 877 -16.31 0.09 -8.51
C PRO A 877 -16.99 0.55 -9.81
N ILE A 878 -18.03 -0.16 -10.25
CA ILE A 878 -18.73 0.18 -11.50
C ILE A 878 -19.58 1.46 -11.30
N GLU A 879 -20.49 1.49 -10.31
CA GLU A 879 -21.43 2.60 -10.10
C GLU A 879 -20.79 3.87 -9.51
N LYS A 880 -19.70 3.74 -8.74
CA LYS A 880 -19.12 4.88 -8.00
C LYS A 880 -17.78 5.37 -8.53
N ASN A 881 -17.04 4.53 -9.25
CA ASN A 881 -15.69 4.84 -9.71
C ASN A 881 -15.55 4.75 -11.25
N GLY A 882 -16.58 4.30 -11.98
CA GLY A 882 -16.53 4.14 -13.44
C GLY A 882 -15.55 3.06 -13.90
N ASP A 883 -15.44 1.94 -13.17
CA ASP A 883 -14.52 0.85 -13.52
C ASP A 883 -15.06 0.01 -14.69
N ASP A 884 -14.75 0.44 -15.92
CA ASP A 884 -15.17 -0.21 -17.16
C ASP A 884 -14.61 -1.63 -17.33
N VAL A 885 -13.43 -1.90 -16.78
CA VAL A 885 -12.82 -3.25 -16.81
C VAL A 885 -13.66 -4.21 -15.96
N ARG A 886 -14.03 -3.81 -14.73
CA ARG A 886 -14.94 -4.60 -13.88
C ARG A 886 -16.35 -4.70 -14.49
N ARG A 887 -16.80 -3.69 -15.24
CA ARG A 887 -18.07 -3.74 -15.98
C ARG A 887 -18.06 -4.82 -17.07
N ALA A 888 -17.07 -4.82 -17.94
CA ALA A 888 -16.91 -5.82 -19.00
C ALA A 888 -16.74 -7.25 -18.45
N LEU A 889 -15.98 -7.41 -17.35
CA LEU A 889 -15.84 -8.70 -16.66
C LEU A 889 -17.17 -9.22 -16.08
N LEU A 890 -18.00 -8.34 -15.52
CA LEU A 890 -19.33 -8.72 -15.03
C LEU A 890 -20.27 -9.09 -16.19
N ALA A 891 -20.32 -8.28 -17.25
CA ALA A 891 -21.13 -8.54 -18.44
C ALA A 891 -20.78 -9.89 -19.08
N ARG A 892 -19.49 -10.18 -19.25
CA ARG A 892 -18.99 -11.49 -19.73
C ARG A 892 -19.34 -12.65 -18.78
N ARG A 893 -19.40 -12.42 -17.46
CA ARG A 893 -19.80 -13.43 -16.46
C ARG A 893 -21.27 -13.82 -16.57
N ILE A 894 -22.16 -12.85 -16.80
CA ILE A 894 -23.62 -13.07 -16.83
C ILE A 894 -24.15 -13.50 -18.22
N ARG A 895 -23.43 -13.18 -19.31
CA ARG A 895 -23.83 -13.42 -20.71
C ARG A 895 -24.33 -14.85 -21.02
N PRO A 896 -23.73 -15.95 -20.53
CA PRO A 896 -24.24 -17.31 -20.84
C PRO A 896 -25.65 -17.57 -20.27
N PHE A 897 -26.00 -16.89 -19.18
CA PHE A 897 -27.21 -17.10 -18.39
C PHE A 897 -28.29 -16.04 -18.68
N MET A 898 -28.11 -15.16 -19.66
CA MET A 898 -29.04 -14.09 -19.97
C MET A 898 -29.21 -13.90 -21.47
N LEU A 899 -30.43 -14.09 -21.96
CA LEU A 899 -30.81 -13.80 -23.34
C LEU A 899 -31.58 -12.47 -23.37
N ARG A 900 -30.99 -11.43 -23.96
CA ARG A 900 -31.62 -10.12 -24.22
C ARG A 900 -31.62 -9.89 -25.73
N ARG A 901 -32.76 -9.45 -26.26
CA ARG A 901 -32.98 -9.09 -27.67
C ARG A 901 -33.90 -7.89 -27.74
N ARG A 902 -33.58 -6.93 -28.60
CA ARG A 902 -34.34 -5.70 -28.78
C ARG A 902 -35.41 -5.82 -29.87
N LYS A 903 -36.47 -5.02 -29.81
CA LYS A 903 -37.54 -5.05 -30.83
C LYS A 903 -37.06 -4.74 -32.25
N ASP A 904 -36.24 -3.72 -32.40
CA ASP A 904 -35.65 -3.26 -33.65
C ASP A 904 -34.70 -4.29 -34.29
N GLU A 905 -34.01 -5.08 -33.46
CA GLU A 905 -33.16 -6.18 -33.92
C GLU A 905 -33.96 -7.34 -34.54
N VAL A 906 -35.05 -7.78 -33.89
CA VAL A 906 -35.69 -9.08 -34.19
C VAL A 906 -37.12 -9.03 -34.72
N ALA A 907 -37.83 -7.90 -34.60
CA ALA A 907 -39.25 -7.76 -34.96
C ALA A 907 -39.47 -6.66 -36.01
N LYS A 908 -38.75 -6.76 -37.13
CA LYS A 908 -38.74 -5.79 -38.26
C LYS A 908 -40.10 -5.56 -38.95
N GLU A 909 -41.10 -6.39 -38.64
CA GLU A 909 -42.48 -6.25 -39.13
C GLU A 909 -43.36 -5.35 -38.23
N LEU A 910 -42.88 -4.95 -37.04
CA LEU A 910 -43.58 -3.99 -36.22
C LEU A 910 -43.60 -2.63 -36.91
N PRO A 911 -44.76 -1.93 -36.97
CA PRO A 911 -44.81 -0.54 -37.42
C PRO A 911 -43.85 0.35 -36.59
N PRO A 912 -43.36 1.46 -37.16
CA PRO A 912 -42.46 2.36 -36.46
C PRO A 912 -43.13 2.98 -35.22
N LYS A 913 -42.33 3.21 -34.17
CA LYS A 913 -42.72 3.94 -32.97
C LYS A 913 -42.03 5.31 -32.98
N THR A 914 -42.80 6.40 -33.00
CA THR A 914 -42.28 7.76 -32.99
C THR A 914 -42.55 8.42 -31.64
N THR A 915 -41.48 8.74 -30.90
CA THR A 915 -41.58 9.51 -29.65
C THR A 915 -41.43 10.99 -29.95
N ILE A 916 -42.39 11.79 -29.49
CA ILE A 916 -42.46 13.23 -29.67
C ILE A 916 -42.45 13.86 -28.27
N VAL A 917 -41.43 14.66 -27.97
CA VAL A 917 -41.43 15.48 -26.76
C VAL A 917 -42.12 16.80 -27.09
N CYS A 918 -43.20 17.09 -26.38
CA CYS A 918 -43.96 18.34 -26.49
C CYS A 918 -43.54 19.24 -25.32
N PRO A 919 -42.63 20.21 -25.53
CA PRO A 919 -42.37 21.24 -24.54
C PRO A 919 -43.64 22.08 -24.36
N VAL A 920 -43.93 22.43 -23.10
CA VAL A 920 -45.08 23.25 -22.71
C VAL A 920 -44.56 24.39 -21.84
N ASP A 921 -44.66 25.61 -22.33
CA ASP A 921 -44.25 26.78 -21.56
C ASP A 921 -45.26 27.09 -20.45
N LEU A 922 -44.75 27.33 -19.24
CA LEU A 922 -45.57 27.77 -18.11
C LEU A 922 -45.64 29.30 -18.13
N GLU A 923 -46.84 29.83 -18.38
CA GLU A 923 -47.08 31.26 -18.46
C GLU A 923 -47.92 31.82 -17.30
N GLY A 924 -47.81 33.14 -17.11
CA GLY A 924 -48.61 33.91 -16.14
C GLY A 924 -48.68 33.29 -14.74
N ALA A 925 -49.89 33.20 -14.21
CA ALA A 925 -50.12 32.83 -12.81
C ALA A 925 -49.66 31.40 -12.46
N GLN A 926 -49.59 30.46 -13.41
CA GLN A 926 -49.03 29.11 -13.18
C GLN A 926 -47.50 29.18 -13.04
N ARG A 927 -46.83 30.04 -13.81
CA ARG A 927 -45.38 30.30 -13.71
C ARG A 927 -45.03 30.90 -12.36
N ASP A 928 -45.79 31.92 -11.93
CA ASP A 928 -45.59 32.61 -10.66
C ASP A 928 -45.79 31.66 -9.47
N LEU A 929 -46.83 30.82 -9.52
CA LEU A 929 -47.05 29.77 -8.53
C LEU A 929 -45.88 28.77 -8.47
N TYR A 930 -45.37 28.32 -9.62
CA TYR A 930 -44.24 27.41 -9.68
C TYR A 930 -42.99 28.01 -9.02
N GLU A 931 -42.60 29.24 -9.38
CA GLU A 931 -41.42 29.90 -8.81
C GLU A 931 -41.57 30.20 -7.30
N THR A 932 -42.79 30.52 -6.86
CA THR A 932 -43.13 30.68 -5.43
C THR A 932 -42.94 29.37 -4.67
N VAL A 933 -43.50 28.26 -5.19
CA VAL A 933 -43.34 26.93 -4.60
C VAL A 933 -41.88 26.48 -4.64
N ARG A 934 -41.15 26.71 -5.74
CA ARG A 934 -39.74 26.35 -5.90
C ARG A 934 -38.87 27.05 -4.87
N THR A 935 -39.04 28.36 -4.70
CA THR A 935 -38.26 29.16 -3.74
C THR A 935 -38.53 28.72 -2.30
N ALA A 936 -39.80 28.54 -1.93
CA ALA A 936 -40.19 28.08 -0.60
C ALA A 936 -39.67 26.66 -0.29
N MET A 937 -39.75 25.75 -1.27
CA MET A 937 -39.27 24.38 -1.12
C MET A 937 -37.73 24.29 -1.11
N GLN A 938 -37.03 25.08 -1.94
CA GLN A 938 -35.56 25.16 -1.96
C GLN A 938 -35.01 25.61 -0.60
N HIS A 939 -35.62 26.65 0.00
CA HIS A 939 -35.26 27.09 1.35
C HIS A 939 -35.49 25.99 2.41
N LYS A 940 -36.66 25.33 2.38
CA LYS A 940 -37.00 24.21 3.27
C LYS A 940 -36.02 23.04 3.14
N VAL A 941 -35.62 22.69 1.91
CA VAL A 941 -34.64 21.64 1.62
C VAL A 941 -33.25 22.03 2.13
N ARG A 942 -32.75 23.22 1.81
CA ARG A 942 -31.42 23.68 2.27
C ARG A 942 -31.33 23.74 3.80
N ALA A 943 -32.36 24.23 4.47
CA ALA A 943 -32.42 24.23 5.94
C ALA A 943 -32.37 22.80 6.52
N ALA A 944 -33.11 21.85 5.94
CA ALA A 944 -33.11 20.46 6.38
C ALA A 944 -31.76 19.75 6.12
N VAL A 945 -31.16 19.95 4.94
CA VAL A 945 -29.83 19.40 4.60
C VAL A 945 -28.75 19.94 5.53
N SER A 946 -28.76 21.24 5.82
CA SER A 946 -27.82 21.85 6.78
C SER A 946 -27.99 21.33 8.22
N ALA A 947 -29.23 21.10 8.67
CA ALA A 947 -29.50 20.68 10.04
C ALA A 947 -29.25 19.18 10.31
N GLN A 948 -29.45 18.29 9.33
CA GLN A 948 -29.45 16.84 9.55
C GLN A 948 -28.57 16.03 8.57
N GLY A 949 -27.96 16.70 7.59
CA GLY A 949 -27.24 16.08 6.48
C GLY A 949 -28.17 15.52 5.41
N LEU A 950 -27.71 15.48 4.16
CA LEU A 950 -28.52 15.08 3.01
C LEU A 950 -29.21 13.72 3.22
N ALA A 951 -28.46 12.70 3.66
CA ALA A 951 -28.96 11.32 3.82
C ALA A 951 -30.15 11.17 4.80
N ARG A 952 -30.37 12.12 5.72
CA ARG A 952 -31.53 12.11 6.65
C ARG A 952 -32.69 12.98 6.16
N SER A 953 -32.44 13.90 5.24
CA SER A 953 -33.42 14.88 4.74
C SER A 953 -34.15 14.46 3.46
N HIS A 954 -33.94 13.23 2.97
CA HIS A 954 -34.55 12.70 1.74
C HIS A 954 -36.08 12.84 1.69
N ILE A 955 -36.80 12.69 2.81
CA ILE A 955 -38.27 12.81 2.84
C ILE A 955 -38.72 14.23 2.48
N ILE A 956 -37.98 15.25 2.95
CA ILE A 956 -38.28 16.67 2.69
C ILE A 956 -37.95 17.03 1.24
N VAL A 957 -36.88 16.47 0.69
CA VAL A 957 -36.55 16.59 -0.74
C VAL A 957 -37.64 15.98 -1.62
N LEU A 958 -38.15 14.79 -1.26
CA LEU A 958 -39.24 14.14 -2.01
C LEU A 958 -40.57 14.91 -1.93
N ASP A 959 -40.92 15.48 -0.78
CA ASP A 959 -42.08 16.38 -0.61
C ASP A 959 -41.98 17.63 -1.49
N ALA A 960 -40.79 18.24 -1.54
CA ALA A 960 -40.50 19.40 -2.39
C ALA A 960 -40.64 19.08 -3.90
N LEU A 961 -40.00 18.00 -4.35
CA LEU A 961 -40.06 17.56 -5.75
C LEU A 961 -41.47 17.12 -6.17
N LEU A 962 -42.23 16.51 -5.25
CA LEU A 962 -43.63 16.14 -5.49
C LEU A 962 -44.51 17.37 -5.79
N LYS A 963 -44.39 18.41 -4.97
CA LYS A 963 -45.18 19.65 -5.12
C LYS A 963 -44.86 20.40 -6.40
N LEU A 964 -43.59 20.49 -6.79
CA LEU A 964 -43.21 21.11 -8.07
C LEU A 964 -43.83 20.38 -9.27
N ARG A 965 -43.78 19.04 -9.27
CA ARG A 965 -44.39 18.22 -10.33
C ARG A 965 -45.92 18.35 -10.35
N GLN A 966 -46.56 18.54 -9.20
CA GLN A 966 -47.99 18.85 -9.12
C GLN A 966 -48.33 20.19 -9.81
N VAL A 967 -47.55 21.27 -9.55
CA VAL A 967 -47.77 22.57 -10.23
C VAL A 967 -47.59 22.46 -11.75
N CYS A 968 -46.62 21.70 -12.23
CA CYS A 968 -46.41 21.45 -13.67
C CYS A 968 -47.58 20.70 -14.33
N CYS A 969 -48.30 19.87 -13.57
CA CYS A 969 -49.45 19.11 -14.07
C CYS A 969 -50.74 19.93 -14.09
N ASP A 970 -51.10 20.50 -12.93
CA ASP A 970 -52.24 21.42 -12.76
C ASP A 970 -52.16 22.11 -11.38
N PRO A 971 -52.31 23.45 -11.29
CA PRO A 971 -52.30 24.20 -10.02
C PRO A 971 -53.22 23.62 -8.93
N ARG A 972 -54.38 23.07 -9.30
CA ARG A 972 -55.40 22.53 -8.39
C ARG A 972 -54.93 21.28 -7.62
N LEU A 973 -53.84 20.63 -8.06
CA LEU A 973 -53.26 19.46 -7.37
C LEU A 973 -52.50 19.82 -6.09
N VAL A 974 -52.08 21.07 -5.92
CA VAL A 974 -51.31 21.50 -4.75
C VAL A 974 -52.25 21.88 -3.60
N ARG A 975 -52.52 20.91 -2.71
CA ARG A 975 -53.21 21.19 -1.45
C ARG A 975 -52.25 21.83 -0.44
N THR A 976 -52.34 23.14 -0.28
CA THR A 976 -51.50 23.91 0.65
C THR A 976 -51.86 23.56 2.10
N ALA A 977 -50.91 22.99 2.84
CA ALA A 977 -51.06 22.65 4.26
C ALA A 977 -50.89 23.86 5.21
N SER A 978 -51.51 24.98 4.84
CA SER A 978 -51.71 26.19 5.65
C SER A 978 -52.68 27.11 4.90
N GLY A 979 -53.73 27.60 5.56
CA GLY A 979 -54.84 28.35 4.94
C GLY A 979 -54.42 29.73 4.42
N ILE A 980 -53.77 29.76 3.26
CA ILE A 980 -53.38 30.98 2.53
C ILE A 980 -53.95 30.92 1.09
N ALA A 981 -55.15 30.34 0.95
CA ALA A 981 -56.01 30.52 -0.21
C ALA A 981 -57.08 31.59 0.07
N ASP A 982 -57.53 31.72 1.32
CA ASP A 982 -58.54 32.70 1.76
C ASP A 982 -57.99 34.14 1.84
N GLY A 983 -56.67 34.33 1.73
CA GLY A 983 -56.00 35.64 1.85
C GLY A 983 -55.95 36.48 0.56
N ALA A 984 -56.32 35.92 -0.59
CA ALA A 984 -56.29 36.59 -1.90
C ALA A 984 -57.71 36.77 -2.51
N ALA A 985 -58.76 36.49 -1.75
CA ALA A 985 -60.16 36.51 -2.20
C ALA A 985 -60.89 37.86 -1.96
N THR A 986 -60.15 38.95 -1.69
CA THR A 986 -60.72 40.31 -1.57
C THR A 986 -60.32 41.18 -2.77
N GLY A 987 -60.83 40.85 -3.97
CA GLY A 987 -60.47 41.61 -5.18
C GLY A 987 -60.92 41.04 -6.53
N GLY A 988 -62.21 40.75 -6.70
CA GLY A 988 -62.86 40.72 -8.02
C GLY A 988 -62.47 39.62 -9.02
N GLY A 989 -63.32 38.58 -9.10
CA GLY A 989 -63.42 37.69 -10.26
C GLY A 989 -62.84 36.30 -10.05
N GLU A 990 -63.68 35.28 -10.25
CA GLU A 990 -63.27 33.87 -10.35
C GLU A 990 -62.42 33.67 -11.61
N ARG A 991 -61.09 33.80 -11.46
CA ARG A 991 -60.13 33.29 -12.44
C ARG A 991 -59.57 31.97 -11.93
N THR A 992 -60.26 30.88 -12.25
CA THR A 992 -59.71 29.52 -12.13
C THR A 992 -58.36 29.50 -12.83
N MET A 993 -57.28 29.26 -12.06
CA MET A 993 -55.92 29.25 -12.61
C MET A 993 -55.81 28.07 -13.59
N ARG A 994 -55.63 28.38 -14.87
CA ARG A 994 -55.59 27.38 -15.94
C ARG A 994 -54.27 26.61 -15.91
N SER A 995 -54.27 25.39 -16.45
CA SER A 995 -53.07 24.58 -16.63
C SER A 995 -52.69 24.51 -18.10
N ALA A 996 -51.50 25.00 -18.45
CA ALA A 996 -50.99 25.03 -19.83
C ALA A 996 -50.96 23.64 -20.48
N LYS A 997 -50.64 22.59 -19.71
CA LYS A 997 -50.69 21.20 -20.19
C LYS A 997 -52.09 20.70 -20.47
N LEU A 998 -53.09 21.12 -19.68
CA LEU A 998 -54.48 20.71 -19.88
C LEU A 998 -55.07 21.43 -21.10
N GLU A 999 -54.74 22.72 -21.29
CA GLU A 999 -55.12 23.45 -22.50
C GLU A 999 -54.52 22.82 -23.77
N LEU A 1000 -53.22 22.47 -23.75
CA LEU A 1000 -52.58 21.75 -24.87
C LEU A 1000 -53.20 20.35 -25.10
N LEU A 1001 -53.51 19.61 -24.05
CA LEU A 1001 -54.16 18.31 -24.18
C LEU A 1001 -55.53 18.44 -24.86
N LEU A 1002 -56.32 19.44 -24.45
CA LEU A 1002 -57.67 19.68 -24.98
C LEU A 1002 -57.67 20.25 -26.40
N SER A 1003 -56.59 20.90 -26.85
CA SER A 1003 -56.45 21.27 -28.27
C SER A 1003 -56.00 20.10 -29.14
N MET A 1004 -55.13 19.22 -28.63
CA MET A 1004 -54.65 18.05 -29.38
C MET A 1004 -55.68 16.91 -29.51
N LEU A 1005 -56.50 16.66 -28.48
CA LEU A 1005 -57.39 15.50 -28.46
C LEU A 1005 -58.47 15.50 -29.57
N PRO A 1006 -59.17 16.61 -29.88
CA PRO A 1006 -60.17 16.63 -30.95
C PRO A 1006 -59.59 16.23 -32.31
N GLU A 1007 -58.45 16.79 -32.71
CA GLU A 1007 -57.79 16.49 -33.99
C GLU A 1007 -57.42 15.00 -34.09
N LEU A 1008 -56.83 14.43 -33.03
CA LEU A 1008 -56.48 13.00 -32.98
C LEU A 1008 -57.73 12.10 -33.11
N ILE A 1009 -58.84 12.48 -32.48
CA ILE A 1009 -60.09 11.70 -32.49
C ILE A 1009 -60.81 11.83 -33.85
N GLU A 1010 -60.78 12.99 -34.48
CA GLU A 1010 -61.29 13.20 -35.85
C GLU A 1010 -60.48 12.42 -36.90
N GLU A 1011 -59.17 12.28 -36.71
CA GLU A 1011 -58.32 11.35 -37.50
C GLU A 1011 -58.64 9.85 -37.25
N GLY A 1012 -59.56 9.53 -36.33
CA GLY A 1012 -59.95 8.15 -36.00
C GLY A 1012 -58.89 7.38 -35.20
N ARG A 1013 -57.97 8.10 -34.53
CA ARG A 1013 -56.95 7.51 -33.65
C ARG A 1013 -57.55 7.05 -32.34
N ARG A 1014 -56.84 6.15 -31.65
CA ARG A 1014 -57.21 5.68 -30.31
C ARG A 1014 -56.08 5.94 -29.34
N VAL A 1015 -56.43 6.67 -28.27
CA VAL A 1015 -55.47 7.33 -27.38
C VAL A 1015 -55.43 6.63 -26.02
N LEU A 1016 -54.23 6.25 -25.57
CA LEU A 1016 -53.96 5.92 -24.17
C LEU A 1016 -53.35 7.14 -23.49
N LEU A 1017 -53.99 7.65 -22.43
CA LEU A 1017 -53.46 8.74 -21.63
C LEU A 1017 -52.97 8.23 -20.29
N PHE A 1018 -51.69 8.47 -20.01
CA PHE A 1018 -51.01 8.07 -18.79
C PHE A 1018 -50.67 9.26 -17.90
N SER A 1019 -51.02 9.15 -16.61
CA SER A 1019 -50.58 10.08 -15.55
C SER A 1019 -50.22 9.31 -14.28
N GLN A 1020 -49.25 9.79 -13.50
CA GLN A 1020 -48.94 9.22 -12.19
C GLN A 1020 -49.91 9.67 -11.08
N PHE A 1021 -50.63 10.77 -11.32
CA PHE A 1021 -51.49 11.42 -10.33
C PHE A 1021 -52.95 11.05 -10.63
N THR A 1022 -53.57 10.24 -9.77
CA THR A 1022 -55.01 9.92 -9.89
C THR A 1022 -55.89 11.17 -9.77
N GLY A 1023 -55.45 12.18 -9.02
CA GLY A 1023 -56.09 13.49 -9.00
C GLY A 1023 -56.04 14.21 -10.35
N MET A 1024 -54.95 14.09 -11.12
CA MET A 1024 -54.87 14.68 -12.47
C MET A 1024 -55.81 13.95 -13.44
N LEU A 1025 -55.90 12.62 -13.34
CA LEU A 1025 -56.87 11.86 -14.14
C LEU A 1025 -58.32 12.27 -13.85
N ALA A 1026 -58.65 12.63 -12.61
CA ALA A 1026 -59.96 13.18 -12.27
C ALA A 1026 -60.20 14.56 -12.90
N LEU A 1027 -59.22 15.47 -12.83
CA LEU A 1027 -59.32 16.79 -13.47
C LEU A 1027 -59.38 16.71 -15.01
N ILE A 1028 -58.71 15.71 -15.61
CA ILE A 1028 -58.80 15.42 -17.05
C ILE A 1028 -60.19 14.85 -17.36
N ALA A 1029 -60.71 13.91 -16.56
CA ALA A 1029 -62.06 13.37 -16.72
C ALA A 1029 -63.14 14.47 -16.70
N GLU A 1030 -63.10 15.37 -15.72
CA GLU A 1030 -63.99 16.54 -15.63
C GLU A 1030 -63.93 17.39 -16.92
N ALA A 1031 -62.73 17.69 -17.42
CA ALA A 1031 -62.57 18.47 -18.64
C ALA A 1031 -63.00 17.73 -19.93
N LEU A 1032 -62.93 16.40 -19.95
CA LEU A 1032 -63.42 15.58 -21.06
C LEU A 1032 -64.94 15.48 -21.06
N ASP A 1033 -65.57 15.42 -19.89
CA ASP A 1033 -67.02 15.48 -19.72
C ASP A 1033 -67.55 16.85 -20.19
N GLU A 1034 -66.89 17.96 -19.85
CA GLU A 1034 -67.20 19.30 -20.36
C GLU A 1034 -67.03 19.41 -21.89
N ALA A 1035 -65.99 18.76 -22.45
CA ALA A 1035 -65.75 18.68 -23.89
C ALA A 1035 -66.60 17.62 -24.63
N ALA A 1036 -67.45 16.88 -23.91
CA ALA A 1036 -68.26 15.77 -24.42
C ALA A 1036 -67.47 14.65 -25.13
N ILE A 1037 -66.21 14.40 -24.73
CA ILE A 1037 -65.32 13.37 -25.30
C ILE A 1037 -65.51 12.04 -24.54
N PRO A 1038 -65.97 10.94 -25.17
CA PRO A 1038 -66.15 9.67 -24.48
C PRO A 1038 -64.81 9.03 -24.06
N TYR A 1039 -64.72 8.57 -22.81
CA TYR A 1039 -63.55 7.87 -22.29
C TYR A 1039 -63.90 6.68 -21.40
N VAL A 1040 -62.90 5.87 -21.11
CA VAL A 1040 -62.89 4.91 -19.98
C VAL A 1040 -61.68 5.16 -19.09
N MET A 1041 -61.77 4.77 -17.81
CA MET A 1041 -60.71 5.02 -16.83
C MET A 1041 -60.32 3.77 -16.03
N LEU A 1042 -59.02 3.56 -15.81
CA LEU A 1042 -58.46 2.50 -14.98
C LEU A 1042 -57.47 3.06 -13.96
N THR A 1043 -57.82 2.95 -12.68
CA THR A 1043 -56.99 3.38 -11.54
C THR A 1043 -56.65 2.19 -10.61
N GLY A 1044 -56.03 2.48 -9.47
CA GLY A 1044 -55.76 1.47 -8.45
C GLY A 1044 -57.05 0.89 -7.85
N ASP A 1045 -58.06 1.74 -7.70
CA ASP A 1045 -59.32 1.49 -6.98
C ASP A 1045 -60.39 0.84 -7.87
N THR A 1046 -60.14 0.75 -9.19
CA THR A 1046 -61.01 0.05 -10.14
C THR A 1046 -61.08 -1.44 -9.81
N ALA A 1047 -62.25 -1.88 -9.33
CA ALA A 1047 -62.55 -3.27 -8.99
C ALA A 1047 -62.76 -4.15 -10.24
N ASP A 1048 -63.66 -3.74 -11.14
CA ASP A 1048 -63.82 -4.38 -12.44
C ASP A 1048 -62.86 -3.75 -13.46
N ARG A 1049 -61.79 -4.51 -13.76
CA ARG A 1049 -60.74 -4.11 -14.69
C ARG A 1049 -60.93 -4.67 -16.10
N VAL A 1050 -61.91 -5.54 -16.31
CA VAL A 1050 -62.11 -6.24 -17.58
C VAL A 1050 -62.96 -5.37 -18.50
N SER A 1051 -64.15 -4.94 -18.03
CA SER A 1051 -65.09 -4.16 -18.85
C SER A 1051 -64.48 -2.89 -19.46
N PRO A 1052 -63.69 -2.05 -18.74
CA PRO A 1052 -63.06 -0.87 -19.36
C PRO A 1052 -62.09 -1.21 -20.50
N VAL A 1053 -61.35 -2.32 -20.37
CA VAL A 1053 -60.38 -2.78 -21.38
C VAL A 1053 -61.09 -3.33 -22.62
N GLU A 1054 -62.15 -4.10 -22.42
CA GLU A 1054 -62.95 -4.66 -23.53
C GLU A 1054 -63.62 -3.56 -24.35
N ARG A 1055 -64.27 -2.58 -23.71
CA ARG A 1055 -64.94 -1.45 -24.39
C ARG A 1055 -63.98 -0.63 -25.26
N PHE A 1056 -62.78 -0.34 -24.77
CA PHE A 1056 -61.74 0.36 -25.54
C PHE A 1056 -61.19 -0.48 -26.71
N GLN A 1057 -60.91 -1.76 -26.46
CA GLN A 1057 -60.41 -2.67 -27.51
C GLN A 1057 -61.45 -2.89 -28.62
N GLN A 1058 -62.74 -3.02 -28.27
CA GLN A 1058 -63.84 -3.10 -29.24
C GLN A 1058 -64.06 -1.77 -29.99
N GLY A 1059 -63.78 -0.63 -29.35
CA GLY A 1059 -63.84 0.69 -29.98
C GLY A 1059 -65.08 1.50 -29.69
N GLU A 1060 -65.76 1.22 -28.57
CA GLU A 1060 -66.88 2.03 -28.09
C GLU A 1060 -66.45 3.45 -27.68
N VAL A 1061 -65.17 3.64 -27.36
CA VAL A 1061 -64.60 4.89 -26.84
C VAL A 1061 -63.23 5.15 -27.46
N PRO A 1062 -62.90 6.41 -27.83
CA PRO A 1062 -61.61 6.75 -28.44
C PRO A 1062 -60.46 6.90 -27.43
N LEU A 1063 -60.75 7.14 -26.15
CA LEU A 1063 -59.76 7.53 -25.13
C LEU A 1063 -59.79 6.61 -23.89
N PHE A 1064 -58.61 6.20 -23.42
CA PHE A 1064 -58.44 5.43 -22.19
C PHE A 1064 -57.50 6.16 -21.22
N LEU A 1065 -58.06 6.64 -20.10
CA LEU A 1065 -57.32 7.22 -18.98
C LEU A 1065 -56.76 6.11 -18.08
N ILE A 1066 -55.44 6.02 -17.92
CA ILE A 1066 -54.79 4.95 -17.16
C ILE A 1066 -53.79 5.54 -16.17
N SER A 1067 -53.91 5.19 -14.89
CA SER A 1067 -52.86 5.58 -13.92
C SER A 1067 -51.59 4.78 -14.17
N LEU A 1068 -50.43 5.42 -14.17
CA LEU A 1068 -49.15 4.77 -14.48
C LEU A 1068 -48.86 3.54 -13.59
N LYS A 1069 -49.38 3.52 -12.35
CA LYS A 1069 -49.30 2.37 -11.44
C LYS A 1069 -50.30 1.25 -11.73
N ALA A 1070 -51.46 1.56 -12.32
CA ALA A 1070 -52.46 0.55 -12.72
C ALA A 1070 -52.18 0.00 -14.14
N GLY A 1071 -51.63 0.82 -15.03
CA GLY A 1071 -51.28 0.48 -16.41
C GLY A 1071 -49.92 -0.20 -16.59
N GLY A 1072 -49.02 -0.12 -15.60
CA GLY A 1072 -47.70 -0.77 -15.65
C GLY A 1072 -47.72 -2.30 -15.74
N VAL A 1073 -48.88 -2.95 -15.81
CA VAL A 1073 -49.01 -4.41 -15.66
C VAL A 1073 -50.00 -5.03 -16.65
N GLY A 1074 -49.43 -5.73 -17.64
CA GLY A 1074 -50.05 -6.88 -18.32
C GLY A 1074 -50.99 -6.63 -19.48
N LEU A 1075 -51.87 -5.63 -19.36
CA LEU A 1075 -53.06 -5.51 -20.20
C LEU A 1075 -52.77 -5.57 -21.70
N ASN A 1076 -53.68 -6.13 -22.48
CA ASN A 1076 -53.66 -6.06 -23.94
C ASN A 1076 -54.53 -4.91 -24.47
N LEU A 1077 -53.93 -4.03 -25.29
CA LEU A 1077 -54.39 -2.68 -25.67
C LEU A 1077 -53.90 -2.31 -27.09
N THR A 1078 -53.76 -3.29 -27.98
CA THR A 1078 -53.30 -3.11 -29.38
C THR A 1078 -54.18 -2.19 -30.21
N ALA A 1079 -55.44 -1.94 -29.82
CA ALA A 1079 -56.31 -1.00 -30.54
C ALA A 1079 -55.82 0.46 -30.49
N ALA A 1080 -54.93 0.80 -29.56
CA ALA A 1080 -54.32 2.13 -29.48
C ALA A 1080 -53.17 2.30 -30.46
N ASP A 1081 -53.21 3.37 -31.25
CA ASP A 1081 -52.11 3.85 -32.09
C ASP A 1081 -51.41 5.09 -31.50
N THR A 1082 -52.00 5.69 -30.46
CA THR A 1082 -51.51 6.94 -29.89
C THR A 1082 -51.39 6.82 -28.37
N VAL A 1083 -50.27 7.27 -27.82
CA VAL A 1083 -49.96 7.25 -26.37
C VAL A 1083 -49.56 8.66 -25.94
N ILE A 1084 -50.18 9.17 -24.89
CA ILE A 1084 -49.86 10.47 -24.28
C ILE A 1084 -49.40 10.23 -22.84
N HIS A 1085 -48.15 10.58 -22.53
CA HIS A 1085 -47.66 10.70 -21.15
C HIS A 1085 -47.84 12.16 -20.72
N TYR A 1086 -48.79 12.39 -19.82
CA TYR A 1086 -49.11 13.74 -19.33
C TYR A 1086 -48.04 14.27 -18.37
N ASP A 1087 -47.33 13.39 -17.67
CA ASP A 1087 -46.30 13.74 -16.69
C ASP A 1087 -45.17 12.69 -16.64
N PRO A 1088 -43.88 13.11 -16.54
CA PRO A 1088 -42.74 12.19 -16.55
C PRO A 1088 -42.52 11.52 -15.19
N TRP A 1089 -42.05 10.27 -15.21
CA TRP A 1089 -41.72 9.44 -14.04
C TRP A 1089 -40.22 9.10 -14.01
N TRP A 1090 -39.55 9.40 -12.89
CA TRP A 1090 -38.20 8.98 -12.48
C TRP A 1090 -37.63 7.60 -12.91
N ASN A 1091 -38.47 6.64 -13.31
CA ASN A 1091 -38.06 5.35 -13.87
C ASN A 1091 -38.51 5.22 -15.34
N PRO A 1092 -37.61 5.39 -16.33
CA PRO A 1092 -37.99 5.32 -17.75
C PRO A 1092 -38.47 3.92 -18.17
N ALA A 1093 -38.07 2.86 -17.45
CA ALA A 1093 -38.58 1.51 -17.68
C ALA A 1093 -40.11 1.43 -17.56
N ALA A 1094 -40.71 2.17 -16.60
CA ALA A 1094 -42.15 2.16 -16.36
C ALA A 1094 -42.93 2.89 -17.47
N GLU A 1095 -42.39 4.00 -18.00
CA GLU A 1095 -42.97 4.70 -19.15
C GLU A 1095 -42.89 3.86 -20.43
N ASN A 1096 -41.74 3.22 -20.68
CA ASN A 1096 -41.55 2.32 -21.81
C ASN A 1096 -42.49 1.10 -21.69
N GLN A 1097 -42.62 0.52 -20.50
CA GLN A 1097 -43.56 -0.57 -20.20
C GLN A 1097 -45.03 -0.21 -20.41
N ALA A 1098 -45.42 1.06 -20.19
CA ALA A 1098 -46.75 1.57 -20.49
C ALA A 1098 -46.94 1.85 -21.99
N THR A 1099 -45.93 2.41 -22.65
CA THR A 1099 -45.92 2.71 -24.10
C THR A 1099 -45.99 1.45 -24.95
N ASP A 1100 -45.24 0.41 -24.56
CA ASP A 1100 -45.20 -0.88 -25.23
C ASP A 1100 -46.50 -1.69 -25.03
N ARG A 1101 -47.52 -1.11 -24.36
CA ARG A 1101 -48.90 -1.60 -24.41
C ARG A 1101 -49.63 -1.18 -25.70
N ALA A 1102 -49.26 -0.11 -26.37
CA ALA A 1102 -49.71 0.16 -27.73
C ALA A 1102 -48.79 -0.51 -28.76
N HIS A 1103 -47.48 -0.40 -28.57
CA HIS A 1103 -46.46 -0.90 -29.51
C HIS A 1103 -46.01 -2.33 -29.22
N ARG A 1104 -46.73 -3.32 -29.77
CA ARG A 1104 -46.49 -4.75 -29.57
C ARG A 1104 -47.01 -5.60 -30.73
N LEU A 1105 -46.66 -6.89 -30.74
CA LEU A 1105 -47.09 -7.82 -31.79
C LEU A 1105 -48.63 -7.89 -31.88
N GLY A 1106 -49.14 -7.77 -33.11
CA GLY A 1106 -50.57 -7.57 -33.38
C GLY A 1106 -50.98 -6.10 -33.57
N GLN A 1107 -50.05 -5.16 -33.47
CA GLN A 1107 -50.20 -3.78 -33.94
C GLN A 1107 -49.90 -3.70 -35.44
N ASP A 1108 -50.81 -3.11 -36.21
CA ASP A 1108 -50.70 -2.88 -37.67
C ASP A 1108 -50.49 -1.39 -38.03
N LYS A 1109 -50.75 -0.47 -37.09
CA LYS A 1109 -50.54 0.98 -37.27
C LYS A 1109 -49.22 1.49 -36.65
N PRO A 1110 -48.59 2.52 -37.23
CA PRO A 1110 -47.51 3.27 -36.56
C PRO A 1110 -47.96 3.83 -35.21
N VAL A 1111 -47.10 3.74 -34.19
CA VAL A 1111 -47.44 4.20 -32.82
C VAL A 1111 -46.78 5.52 -32.50
N PHE A 1112 -47.60 6.52 -32.15
CA PHE A 1112 -47.16 7.87 -31.78
C PHE A 1112 -47.17 8.03 -30.27
N VAL A 1113 -46.07 8.57 -29.70
CA VAL A 1113 -45.85 8.65 -28.26
C VAL A 1113 -45.53 10.10 -27.88
N TYR A 1114 -46.54 10.84 -27.45
CA TYR A 1114 -46.41 12.23 -27.01
C TYR A 1114 -46.01 12.27 -25.54
N LYS A 1115 -44.98 13.04 -25.19
CA LYS A 1115 -44.60 13.34 -23.80
C LYS A 1115 -44.79 14.83 -23.54
N LEU A 1116 -45.76 15.20 -22.71
CA LEU A 1116 -46.00 16.60 -22.33
C LEU A 1116 -45.05 16.99 -21.20
N ILE A 1117 -44.11 17.88 -21.46
CA ILE A 1117 -43.04 18.28 -20.52
C ILE A 1117 -43.09 19.78 -20.31
N ALA A 1118 -43.26 20.25 -19.07
CA ALA A 1118 -43.19 21.67 -18.76
C ALA A 1118 -41.74 22.19 -18.92
N ALA A 1119 -41.52 23.10 -19.87
CA ALA A 1119 -40.20 23.63 -20.24
C ALA A 1119 -39.58 24.47 -19.10
N GLY A 1120 -38.25 24.41 -18.95
CA GLY A 1120 -37.50 25.07 -17.88
C GLY A 1120 -37.72 24.50 -16.47
N SER A 1121 -38.71 23.63 -16.30
CA SER A 1121 -39.21 23.19 -15.00
C SER A 1121 -38.45 21.97 -14.45
N ILE A 1122 -38.91 21.45 -13.31
CA ILE A 1122 -38.41 20.20 -12.72
C ILE A 1122 -38.62 18.99 -13.64
N GLU A 1123 -39.59 19.03 -14.55
CA GLU A 1123 -39.92 17.91 -15.43
C GLU A 1123 -38.88 17.70 -16.53
N GLU A 1124 -38.41 18.76 -17.17
CA GLU A 1124 -37.31 18.71 -18.15
C GLU A 1124 -36.04 18.11 -17.52
N LYS A 1125 -35.73 18.52 -16.29
CA LYS A 1125 -34.60 17.98 -15.51
C LYS A 1125 -34.79 16.51 -15.13
N ILE A 1126 -36.02 16.06 -14.91
CA ILE A 1126 -36.34 14.64 -14.72
C ILE A 1126 -36.09 13.85 -16.00
N VAL A 1127 -36.47 14.37 -17.18
CA VAL A 1127 -36.20 13.72 -18.48
C VAL A 1127 -34.69 13.60 -18.73
N ALA A 1128 -33.91 14.67 -18.53
CA ALA A 1128 -32.46 14.60 -18.64
C ALA A 1128 -31.84 13.52 -17.71
N LEU A 1129 -32.35 13.41 -16.46
CA LEU A 1129 -31.93 12.34 -15.54
C LEU A 1129 -32.40 10.93 -15.94
N GLN A 1130 -33.51 10.79 -16.67
CA GLN A 1130 -33.93 9.51 -17.26
C GLN A 1130 -32.94 9.04 -18.32
N GLU A 1131 -32.55 9.94 -19.24
CA GLU A 1131 -31.62 9.65 -20.34
C GLU A 1131 -30.25 9.20 -19.81
N HIS A 1132 -29.70 9.94 -18.84
CA HIS A 1132 -28.44 9.57 -18.18
C HIS A 1132 -28.50 8.18 -17.52
N LYS A 1133 -29.65 7.77 -16.93
CA LYS A 1133 -29.83 6.43 -16.36
C LYS A 1133 -29.98 5.35 -17.43
N ALA A 1134 -30.70 5.64 -18.51
CA ALA A 1134 -30.92 4.69 -19.61
C ALA A 1134 -29.58 4.29 -20.26
N VAL A 1135 -28.70 5.28 -20.51
CA VAL A 1135 -27.33 5.04 -21.01
C VAL A 1135 -26.55 4.12 -20.06
N LEU A 1136 -26.60 4.35 -18.74
CA LEU A 1136 -25.92 3.47 -17.78
C LEU A 1136 -26.45 2.03 -17.83
N ALA A 1137 -27.78 1.85 -17.85
CA ALA A 1137 -28.40 0.53 -17.87
C ALA A 1137 -28.05 -0.26 -19.14
N ASP A 1138 -28.07 0.39 -20.31
CA ASP A 1138 -27.68 -0.24 -21.57
C ASP A 1138 -26.16 -0.48 -21.67
N SER A 1139 -25.32 0.40 -21.13
CA SER A 1139 -23.85 0.27 -21.13
C SER A 1139 -23.29 -0.92 -20.31
N ILE A 1140 -24.12 -1.56 -19.50
CA ILE A 1140 -23.77 -2.80 -18.77
C ILE A 1140 -24.14 -4.05 -19.60
N LEU A 1141 -24.93 -3.86 -20.66
CA LEU A 1141 -25.52 -4.91 -21.49
C LEU A 1141 -25.10 -4.82 -22.98
N ALA A 1142 -24.43 -3.73 -23.38
CA ALA A 1142 -23.82 -3.50 -24.69
C ALA A 1142 -22.30 -3.24 -24.55
N GLU A 1143 -21.53 -3.40 -25.63
CA GLU A 1143 -20.06 -3.45 -25.56
C GLU A 1143 -19.37 -2.07 -25.44
N ASP A 1144 -20.05 -0.95 -25.78
CA ASP A 1144 -19.47 0.41 -25.73
C ASP A 1144 -20.41 1.46 -25.11
N ALA A 1145 -20.06 2.00 -23.93
CA ALA A 1145 -20.48 3.34 -23.46
C ALA A 1145 -19.76 3.77 -22.16
N ALA A 1146 -19.25 5.01 -22.14
CA ALA A 1146 -18.51 5.58 -21.00
C ALA A 1146 -19.39 5.87 -19.76
N GLY A 1147 -18.77 5.98 -18.59
CA GLY A 1147 -19.44 5.94 -17.28
C GLY A 1147 -20.32 7.13 -16.86
N ALA A 1148 -21.16 6.89 -15.84
CA ALA A 1148 -22.12 7.84 -15.29
C ALA A 1148 -21.62 8.54 -14.00
N ALA A 1149 -22.11 9.75 -13.75
CA ALA A 1149 -21.88 10.52 -12.52
C ALA A 1149 -22.90 10.20 -11.41
N LYS A 1150 -22.60 10.61 -10.17
CA LYS A 1150 -23.48 10.48 -9.01
C LYS A 1150 -24.22 11.78 -8.73
N PHE A 1151 -25.47 11.63 -8.27
CA PHE A 1151 -26.27 12.66 -7.59
C PHE A 1151 -25.45 13.37 -6.49
N SER A 1152 -25.03 14.61 -6.74
CA SER A 1152 -24.26 15.49 -5.84
C SER A 1152 -25.13 16.60 -5.22
N ASP A 1153 -24.53 17.46 -4.39
CA ASP A 1153 -25.17 18.72 -3.97
C ASP A 1153 -25.37 19.67 -5.18
N ASP A 1154 -24.51 19.59 -6.20
CA ASP A 1154 -24.66 20.34 -7.46
C ASP A 1154 -25.89 19.85 -8.25
N ASP A 1155 -26.20 18.55 -8.24
CA ASP A 1155 -27.42 18.01 -8.86
C ASP A 1155 -28.69 18.47 -8.12
N LEU A 1156 -28.62 18.66 -6.80
CA LEU A 1156 -29.73 19.26 -6.04
C LEU A 1156 -29.93 20.73 -6.41
N ASP A 1157 -28.86 21.52 -6.48
CA ASP A 1157 -28.96 22.92 -6.91
C ASP A 1157 -29.39 23.03 -8.39
N ALA A 1158 -28.96 22.11 -9.26
CA ALA A 1158 -29.45 22.01 -10.64
C ALA A 1158 -30.97 21.74 -10.69
N LEU A 1159 -31.47 20.77 -9.91
CA LEU A 1159 -32.92 20.49 -9.82
C LEU A 1159 -33.73 21.72 -9.37
N PHE A 1160 -33.24 22.45 -8.37
CA PHE A 1160 -33.90 23.65 -7.84
C PHE A 1160 -33.54 24.97 -8.55
N ALA A 1161 -32.74 24.96 -9.63
CA ALA A 1161 -32.48 26.15 -10.44
C ALA A 1161 -33.80 26.77 -10.99
N PRO A 1162 -33.90 28.11 -11.07
CA PRO A 1162 -35.10 28.81 -11.56
C PRO A 1162 -35.39 28.50 -13.02
N MET A 1163 -36.65 28.66 -13.43
CA MET A 1163 -37.01 28.61 -14.85
C MET A 1163 -36.34 29.77 -15.59
N PRO A 1164 -35.76 29.55 -16.78
CA PRO A 1164 -35.19 30.61 -17.60
C PRO A 1164 -36.25 31.65 -17.96
N ASP A 1165 -35.84 32.91 -18.10
CA ASP A 1165 -36.71 33.95 -18.64
C ASP A 1165 -37.14 33.56 -20.05
N ILE A 1166 -38.43 33.70 -20.36
CA ILE A 1166 -38.89 33.57 -21.75
C ILE A 1166 -38.37 34.81 -22.47
N GLU A 1167 -37.32 34.65 -23.28
CA GLU A 1167 -36.92 35.68 -24.25
C GLU A 1167 -38.11 35.90 -25.19
N GLY A 1168 -38.79 37.03 -24.98
CA GLY A 1168 -40.07 37.30 -25.64
C GLY A 1168 -39.94 37.24 -27.15
N ALA A 1169 -40.78 36.40 -27.78
CA ALA A 1169 -40.96 36.39 -29.22
C ALA A 1169 -41.31 37.82 -29.71
N ARG A 1170 -40.60 38.25 -30.75
CA ARG A 1170 -41.01 39.34 -31.64
C ARG A 1170 -41.58 38.75 -32.92
#